data_AF-A0A962MZ33-F1
#
_entry.id   AF-A0A962MZ33-F1
#
_cell.length_a   1.000
_cell.length_b   1.000
_cell.length_c   1.000
_cell.angle_alpha   90.00
_cell.angle_beta   90.00
_cell.angle_gamma   90.00
#
_symmetry.space_group_name_H-M   'P 1'
#
loop_
_entity.id
_entity.type
_entity.pdbx_description
1 polymer ?
#
loop_
_entity_poly.entity_id
_entity_poly.type
_entity_poly.pdbx_seq_one_letter_code
_entity_poly.pdbx_strand_id
1 'polypeptide(L)'
;MLKPEHIRALRHNGFPPEMVLASFDVTTIQRGVHYFEAGRASIIRSSFPSLSLVELEAEVSGSRSYNTHILVDLNQYRINGQCSCPVGQQCKHALAALLAYVGHKSLPEARSTGHKVEAPSELERWLQMLEQAGHTDTPISCGTDTTARPELLYLLRPPARAGNRLELEPRKAMRLKRGGYGQSYRVQLDDLLHKWQTPSFQCQPLDQDIAHLVIPHRHSNYHNPDNHFMLEGSLGQLALDMLFRTGRTYWKDSDTPALRAGPSRTLQFVWEAHQGRRQLRPQVSPAMHDCFQLEVLYYVDTLRGECGLLEHAPLGVEQVLQLLEAPAVPDAQAQRISRRLLDILPPDAELPLPDPAMNPVTVEVTDTDPVPVLELRGDGQGDNSPVHQGLYLSFDYQGQLLRPAHAQALMTVRVDMTRYHIHRRLEQEQAALECLQQSYGFTAPAGGEPAHPLDLHLDAGNPALAALLWNNFLDNGIPALEQEGWRIRRDDSFRLEFALADDDWEAELRSSGEQWFELSLGFEVEGRRINLLPLLVDMLGRMRSPRELTSLLQLQEYMLVPLEDGRWLKLESARLLRVLDTLIELYDHAPLNRDGNLLMSRFQGSQLHALLNDPALNWKGAEEMRELSRRLHDFDGIQPVTPPTGLNATLRPYQQQGLDWLQFLSHYGFNGILADDMGLGKTL
;
A
#
# COMPACT_ATOMS: atom_id res chain seq x y z
N MET A 1 47.38 41.69 22.23
CA MET A 1 46.60 41.96 21.00
C MET A 1 47.38 41.41 19.82
N LEU A 2 46.74 41.16 18.67
CA LEU A 2 47.45 40.76 17.45
C LEU A 2 48.42 41.88 17.03
N LYS A 3 49.69 41.55 16.81
CA LYS A 3 50.70 42.49 16.30
C LYS A 3 50.52 42.68 14.79
N PRO A 4 51.04 43.78 14.21
CA PRO A 4 50.98 44.01 12.76
C PRO A 4 51.52 42.84 11.92
N GLU A 5 52.56 42.14 12.39
CA GLU A 5 53.07 40.93 11.74
C GLU A 5 52.06 39.77 11.69
N HIS A 6 51.30 39.53 12.77
CA HIS A 6 50.31 38.46 12.84
C HIS A 6 49.12 38.75 11.91
N ILE A 7 48.69 40.01 11.85
CA ILE A 7 47.62 40.47 10.95
C ILE A 7 48.04 40.27 9.49
N ARG A 8 49.30 40.59 9.16
CA ARG A 8 49.84 40.41 7.82
C ARG A 8 49.93 38.93 7.44
N ALA A 9 50.42 38.08 8.35
CA ALA A 9 50.54 36.64 8.12
C ALA A 9 49.16 35.98 7.91
N LEU A 10 48.15 36.35 8.71
CA LEU A 10 46.77 35.89 8.56
C LEU A 10 46.20 36.25 7.18
N ARG A 11 46.28 37.53 6.79
CA ARG A 11 45.79 37.99 5.47
C ARG A 11 46.51 37.31 4.31
N HIS A 12 47.83 37.15 4.41
CA HIS A 12 48.63 36.53 3.36
C HIS A 12 48.25 35.05 3.12
N ASN A 13 47.82 34.35 4.17
CA ASN A 13 47.41 32.94 4.10
C ASN A 13 45.89 32.75 3.92
N GLY A 14 45.15 33.81 3.55
CA GLY A 14 43.72 33.71 3.27
C GLY A 14 42.82 33.67 4.51
N PHE A 15 43.33 34.03 5.69
CA PHE A 15 42.57 34.10 6.93
C PHE A 15 42.26 35.56 7.31
N PRO A 16 41.00 36.02 7.24
CA PRO A 16 40.62 37.37 7.64
C PRO A 16 40.89 37.59 9.15
N PRO A 17 41.66 38.62 9.57
CA PRO A 17 41.94 38.89 10.98
C PRO A 17 40.69 39.11 11.83
N GLU A 18 39.60 39.58 11.22
CA GLU A 18 38.30 39.82 11.84
C GLU A 18 37.68 38.52 12.37
N MET A 19 37.98 37.37 11.74
CA MET A 19 37.56 36.04 12.16
C MET A 19 38.12 35.64 13.53
N VAL A 20 39.37 36.03 13.82
CA VAL A 20 40.01 35.77 15.12
C VAL A 20 39.34 36.60 16.21
N LEU A 21 39.00 37.84 15.91
CA LEU A 21 38.31 38.75 16.84
C LEU A 21 36.86 38.30 17.09
N ALA A 22 36.21 37.68 16.11
CA ALA A 22 34.87 37.12 16.24
C ALA A 22 34.83 35.80 17.02
N SER A 23 35.92 35.02 17.01
CA SER A 23 35.95 33.66 17.56
C SER A 23 36.62 33.55 18.93
N PHE A 24 37.40 34.56 19.36
CA PHE A 24 38.13 34.53 20.62
C PHE A 24 37.99 35.84 21.38
N ASP A 25 37.85 35.76 22.72
CA ASP A 25 37.86 36.94 23.57
C ASP A 25 39.26 37.60 23.65
N VAL A 26 39.32 38.87 24.06
CA VAL A 26 40.55 39.67 24.10
C VAL A 26 41.64 39.06 25.00
N THR A 27 41.25 38.43 26.12
CA THR A 27 42.20 37.82 27.06
C THR A 27 42.78 36.52 26.51
N THR A 28 41.96 35.73 25.83
CA THR A 28 42.36 34.53 25.11
C THR A 28 43.29 34.88 23.95
N ILE A 29 43.01 35.99 23.24
CA ILE A 29 43.89 36.47 22.17
C ILE A 29 45.27 36.84 22.69
N GLN A 30 45.35 37.60 23.79
CA GLN A 30 46.64 37.97 24.38
C GLN A 30 47.45 36.75 24.82
N ARG A 31 46.80 35.77 25.45
CA ARG A 31 47.48 34.56 25.94
C ARG A 31 47.86 33.61 24.79
N GLY A 32 47.04 33.50 23.76
CA GLY A 32 47.33 32.66 22.59
C GLY A 32 48.52 33.20 21.79
N VAL A 33 48.58 34.52 21.59
CA VAL A 33 49.75 35.18 20.96
C VAL A 33 51.02 34.90 21.77
N HIS A 34 50.96 34.99 23.11
CA HIS A 34 52.12 34.70 23.95
C HIS A 34 52.62 33.24 23.81
N TYR A 35 51.71 32.28 23.70
CA TYR A 35 52.09 30.86 23.51
C TYR A 35 52.70 30.60 22.13
N PHE A 36 52.20 31.29 21.10
CA PHE A 36 52.79 31.24 19.76
C PHE A 36 54.19 31.87 19.74
N GLU A 37 54.37 33.07 20.27
CA GLU A 37 55.68 33.76 20.32
C GLU A 37 56.72 32.99 21.16
N ALA A 38 56.27 32.23 22.16
CA ALA A 38 57.13 31.36 22.95
C ALA A 38 57.47 30.02 22.26
N GLY A 39 57.05 29.80 21.01
CA GLY A 39 57.35 28.59 20.23
C GLY A 39 56.71 27.32 20.78
N ARG A 40 55.57 27.42 21.46
CA ARG A 40 54.98 26.31 22.21
C ARG A 40 53.96 25.47 21.44
N ALA A 41 53.71 25.78 20.17
CA ALA A 41 52.73 25.08 19.35
C ALA A 41 53.41 24.43 18.14
N SER A 42 53.21 23.12 17.97
CA SER A 42 53.68 22.34 16.83
C SER A 42 52.48 21.81 16.04
N ILE A 43 52.47 22.01 14.73
CA ILE A 43 51.42 21.46 13.87
C ILE A 43 51.72 19.99 13.61
N ILE A 44 50.78 19.11 13.95
CA ILE A 44 50.85 17.68 13.68
C ILE A 44 50.35 17.41 12.26
N ARG A 45 49.20 17.97 11.90
CA ARG A 45 48.54 17.73 10.61
C ARG A 45 47.72 18.94 10.18
N SER A 46 47.63 19.17 8.88
CA SER A 46 46.66 20.09 8.29
C SER A 46 45.98 19.47 7.08
N SER A 47 44.67 19.60 6.97
CA SER A 47 43.84 19.13 5.85
C SER A 47 42.94 20.26 5.33
N PHE A 48 42.53 20.13 4.06
CA PHE A 48 41.57 21.02 3.41
C PHE A 48 40.40 20.19 2.89
N PRO A 49 39.39 19.91 3.74
CA PRO A 49 38.24 19.10 3.32
C PRO A 49 37.43 19.77 2.18
N SER A 50 37.52 21.09 2.03
CA SER A 50 36.94 21.84 0.92
C SER A 50 37.71 23.16 0.70
N LEU A 51 37.36 23.90 -0.36
CA LEU A 51 37.95 25.22 -0.65
C LEU A 51 37.70 26.26 0.45
N SER A 52 36.69 26.05 1.31
CA SER A 52 36.31 26.98 2.38
C SER A 52 36.56 26.45 3.79
N LEU A 53 37.07 25.22 3.94
CA LEU A 53 37.27 24.58 5.24
C LEU A 53 38.73 24.19 5.44
N VAL A 54 39.32 24.63 6.54
CA VAL A 54 40.68 24.25 6.95
C VAL A 54 40.62 23.53 8.29
N GLU A 55 41.26 22.38 8.36
CA GLU A 55 41.33 21.56 9.57
C GLU A 55 42.79 21.42 10.01
N LEU A 56 43.04 21.67 11.30
CA LEU A 56 44.38 21.69 11.90
C LEU A 56 44.41 20.85 13.16
N GLU A 57 45.39 19.95 13.24
CA GLU A 57 45.78 19.23 14.45
C GLU A 57 47.13 19.77 14.92
N ALA A 58 47.21 20.12 16.20
CA ALA A 58 48.41 20.68 16.79
C ALA A 58 48.60 20.23 18.23
N GLU A 59 49.86 20.10 18.63
CA GLU A 59 50.27 19.90 20.01
C GLU A 59 50.75 21.23 20.60
N VAL A 60 50.25 21.60 21.77
CA VAL A 60 50.61 22.86 22.44
C VAL A 60 51.13 22.58 23.84
N SER A 61 52.39 22.95 24.07
CA SER A 61 53.10 22.75 25.33
C SER A 61 52.72 23.82 26.38
N GLY A 62 52.12 23.38 27.49
CA GLY A 62 51.75 24.21 28.64
C GLY A 62 52.29 23.64 29.96
N SER A 63 51.43 23.51 30.99
CA SER A 63 51.78 22.76 32.22
C SER A 63 51.85 21.25 31.99
N ARG A 64 51.19 20.77 30.93
CA ARG A 64 51.32 19.47 30.29
C ARG A 64 51.15 19.66 28.79
N SER A 65 51.35 18.62 28.00
CA SER A 65 51.04 18.69 26.57
C SER A 65 49.53 18.66 26.33
N TYR A 66 49.05 19.49 25.40
CA TYR A 66 47.64 19.58 25.03
C TYR A 66 47.45 19.40 23.53
N ASN A 67 46.60 18.44 23.17
CA ASN A 67 46.19 18.23 21.79
C ASN A 67 45.07 19.19 21.46
N THR A 68 45.21 19.86 20.33
CA THR A 68 44.33 20.92 19.88
C THR A 68 43.90 20.65 18.45
N HIS A 69 42.60 20.73 18.22
CA HIS A 69 41.98 20.58 16.92
C HIS A 69 41.29 21.89 16.54
N ILE A 70 41.52 22.39 15.34
CA ILE A 70 40.97 23.66 14.88
C ILE A 70 40.29 23.44 13.55
N LEU A 71 39.01 23.77 13.49
CA LEU A 71 38.28 23.87 12.25
C LEU A 71 38.05 25.35 11.92
N VAL A 72 38.48 25.77 10.74
CA VAL A 72 38.30 27.13 10.24
C VAL A 72 37.35 27.10 9.06
N ASP A 73 36.20 27.75 9.21
CA ASP A 73 35.23 27.95 8.14
C ASP A 73 35.37 29.36 7.59
N LEU A 74 35.90 29.46 6.37
CA LEU A 74 36.14 30.71 5.67
C LEU A 74 34.85 31.36 5.14
N ASN A 75 33.78 30.58 4.91
CA ASN A 75 32.49 31.12 4.49
C ASN A 75 31.74 31.74 5.67
N GLN A 76 31.80 31.09 6.84
CA GLN A 76 31.10 31.54 8.04
C GLN A 76 31.91 32.53 8.89
N TYR A 77 33.15 32.82 8.51
CA TYR A 77 34.08 33.64 9.30
C TYR A 77 34.20 33.16 10.75
N ARG A 78 34.32 31.84 10.96
CA ARG A 78 34.38 31.24 12.30
C ARG A 78 35.53 30.26 12.48
N ILE A 79 36.12 30.28 13.67
CA ILE A 79 37.15 29.34 14.13
C ILE A 79 36.59 28.54 15.30
N ASN A 80 36.50 27.22 15.12
CA ASN A 80 36.10 26.29 16.15
C ASN A 80 37.33 25.53 16.64
N GLY A 81 37.86 25.95 17.79
CA GLY A 81 38.99 25.30 18.43
C GLY A 81 38.55 24.39 19.58
N GLN A 82 38.92 23.11 19.54
CA GLN A 82 38.78 22.15 20.63
C GLN A 82 40.16 21.76 21.16
N CYS A 83 40.29 21.60 22.47
CA CYS A 83 41.58 21.34 23.11
C CYS A 83 41.41 20.45 24.35
N SER A 84 42.35 19.53 24.60
CA SER A 84 42.37 18.65 25.79
C SER A 84 42.70 19.38 27.11
N CYS A 85 42.68 20.71 27.10
CA CYS A 85 42.87 21.52 28.30
C CYS A 85 41.56 21.68 29.09
N PRO A 86 41.61 22.07 30.38
CA PRO A 86 40.41 22.24 31.21
C PRO A 86 39.38 23.25 30.68
N VAL A 87 39.80 24.16 29.79
CA VAL A 87 38.91 25.15 29.15
C VAL A 87 38.11 24.51 28.00
N GLY A 88 38.61 23.43 27.39
CA GLY A 88 37.89 22.62 26.40
C GLY A 88 37.75 23.27 25.01
N GLN A 89 37.17 24.46 24.90
CA GLN A 89 36.89 25.13 23.62
C GLN A 89 37.37 26.58 23.56
N GLN A 90 37.60 27.07 22.32
CA GLN A 90 38.11 28.41 21.97
C GLN A 90 39.19 28.91 22.93
N CYS A 91 40.12 28.04 23.32
CA CYS A 91 41.12 28.37 24.32
C CYS A 91 42.37 29.01 23.68
N LYS A 92 43.26 29.55 24.53
CA LYS A 92 44.55 30.13 24.10
C LYS A 92 45.42 29.19 23.26
N HIS A 93 45.31 27.87 23.46
CA HIS A 93 46.08 26.88 22.70
C HIS A 93 45.57 26.75 21.25
N ALA A 94 44.25 26.85 21.03
CA ALA A 94 43.67 26.88 19.69
C ALA A 94 44.14 28.09 18.89
N LEU A 95 44.19 29.28 19.49
CA LEU A 95 44.74 30.43 18.80
C LEU A 95 46.25 30.29 18.54
N ALA A 96 47.02 29.78 19.50
CA ALA A 96 48.46 29.59 19.34
C ALA A 96 48.79 28.63 18.18
N ALA A 97 48.01 27.54 18.04
CA ALA A 97 48.14 26.60 16.95
C ALA A 97 47.72 27.20 15.59
N LEU A 98 46.65 28.01 15.52
CA LEU A 98 46.30 28.72 14.28
C LEU A 98 47.43 29.67 13.82
N LEU A 99 48.01 30.43 14.76
CA LEU A 99 49.13 31.34 14.47
C LEU A 99 50.39 30.57 14.09
N ALA A 100 50.65 29.41 14.70
CA ALA A 100 51.75 28.53 14.33
C ALA A 100 51.62 28.02 12.89
N TYR A 101 50.43 27.60 12.49
CA TYR A 101 50.14 27.15 11.12
C TYR A 101 50.39 28.27 10.09
N VAL A 102 49.88 29.47 10.37
CA VAL A 102 50.00 30.63 9.48
C VAL A 102 51.43 31.18 9.45
N GLY A 103 52.15 31.12 10.58
CA GLY A 103 53.54 31.56 10.69
C GLY A 103 54.55 30.63 10.00
N HIS A 104 54.30 29.31 10.00
CA HIS A 104 55.17 28.33 9.33
C HIS A 104 55.19 28.43 7.81
N LYS A 105 54.14 28.99 7.18
CA LYS A 105 54.07 29.17 5.72
C LYS A 105 54.88 30.38 5.19
N SER A 106 55.50 31.19 6.05
CA SER A 106 56.11 32.47 5.66
C SER A 106 57.61 32.63 5.98
N LEU A 107 58.38 31.54 6.17
CA LEU A 107 59.84 31.59 6.34
C LEU A 107 60.56 30.78 5.24
N PRO A 108 61.67 31.29 4.62
CA PRO A 108 62.43 30.55 3.63
C PRO A 108 63.20 29.36 4.25
N GLU A 109 63.31 28.29 3.46
CA GLU A 109 63.86 26.97 3.79
C GLU A 109 65.21 26.96 4.51
N ALA A 110 65.35 26.06 5.50
CA ALA A 110 66.63 25.55 5.96
C ALA A 110 66.62 24.00 5.97
N ARG A 111 67.65 23.47 5.29
CA ARG A 111 67.99 22.08 4.97
C ARG A 111 67.97 21.11 6.16
N SER A 112 67.49 19.88 5.93
CA SER A 112 68.01 18.63 6.52
C SER A 112 67.73 17.47 5.56
N THR A 113 68.73 17.03 4.79
CA THR A 113 69.50 15.77 4.96
C THR A 113 68.64 14.52 5.07
N GLY A 114 68.79 13.64 4.08
CA GLY A 114 67.90 12.52 3.83
C GLY A 114 68.05 11.33 4.77
N HIS A 115 66.97 10.56 4.83
CA HIS A 115 67.01 9.11 4.73
C HIS A 115 65.72 8.63 4.05
N LYS A 116 65.84 8.01 2.87
CA LYS A 116 64.78 7.19 2.28
C LYS A 116 64.73 5.88 3.07
N VAL A 117 63.61 5.65 3.75
CA VAL A 117 63.19 4.30 4.14
C VAL A 117 61.97 3.99 3.28
N GLU A 118 62.10 3.00 2.40
CA GLU A 118 61.01 2.52 1.56
C GLU A 118 59.91 1.93 2.45
N ALA A 119 58.67 2.36 2.24
CA ALA A 119 57.50 1.83 2.94
C ALA A 119 57.15 0.43 2.39
N PRO A 120 56.71 -0.52 3.23
CA PRO A 120 56.27 -1.83 2.77
C PRO A 120 55.04 -1.70 1.87
N SER A 121 54.95 -2.61 0.90
CA SER A 121 53.93 -2.58 -0.14
C SER A 121 52.52 -2.75 0.44
N GLU A 122 51.50 -2.19 -0.22
CA GLU A 122 50.08 -2.32 0.19
C GLU A 122 49.66 -3.79 0.38
N LEU A 123 50.31 -4.70 -0.34
CA LEU A 123 50.06 -6.14 -0.28
C LEU A 123 50.50 -6.77 1.06
N GLU A 124 51.65 -6.35 1.61
CA GLU A 124 52.14 -6.84 2.91
C GLU A 124 51.29 -6.31 4.07
N ARG A 125 50.82 -5.06 3.94
CA ARG A 125 49.92 -4.45 4.92
C ARG A 125 48.54 -5.12 4.91
N TRP A 126 48.05 -5.49 3.73
CA TRP A 126 46.80 -6.27 3.59
C TRP A 126 46.95 -7.71 4.11
N LEU A 127 48.07 -8.39 3.84
CA LEU A 127 48.33 -9.74 4.36
C LEU A 127 48.42 -9.76 5.89
N GLN A 128 49.06 -8.76 6.51
CA GLN A 128 49.07 -8.62 7.98
C GLN A 128 47.68 -8.39 8.57
N MET A 129 46.81 -7.66 7.88
CA MET A 129 45.42 -7.46 8.32
C MET A 129 44.59 -8.75 8.16
N LEU A 130 44.88 -9.57 7.15
CA LEU A 130 44.22 -10.86 6.93
C LEU A 130 44.64 -11.91 7.98
N GLU A 131 45.93 -11.95 8.36
CA GLU A 131 46.42 -12.81 9.45
C GLU A 131 45.82 -12.43 10.81
N GLN A 132 45.58 -11.14 11.05
CA GLN A 132 44.94 -10.65 12.28
C GLN A 132 43.43 -10.92 12.30
N ALA A 133 42.76 -10.99 11.14
CA ALA A 133 41.33 -11.29 11.04
C ALA A 133 41.00 -12.77 11.32
N GLY A 134 41.97 -13.68 11.22
CA GLY A 134 41.80 -15.12 11.46
C GLY A 134 41.70 -15.55 12.94
N HIS A 135 41.78 -14.61 13.89
CA HIS A 135 41.67 -14.88 15.32
C HIS A 135 40.46 -14.18 15.94
N THR A 136 39.25 -14.66 15.61
CA THR A 136 38.03 -14.30 16.34
C THR A 136 37.24 -15.56 16.66
N ASP A 137 37.63 -16.20 17.77
CA ASP A 137 36.73 -16.94 18.64
C ASP A 137 37.44 -17.09 19.99
N THR A 138 37.42 -16.02 20.78
CA THR A 138 37.81 -16.06 22.19
C THR A 138 36.61 -15.58 23.01
N PRO A 139 36.16 -16.33 24.02
CA PRO A 139 35.11 -15.85 24.92
C PRO A 139 35.57 -14.56 25.57
N ILE A 140 34.65 -13.59 25.72
CA ILE A 140 34.89 -12.34 26.44
C ILE A 140 35.23 -12.67 27.90
N SER A 141 36.51 -12.89 28.19
CA SER A 141 37.00 -13.00 29.56
C SER A 141 37.12 -11.60 30.11
N CYS A 142 36.39 -11.33 31.18
CA CYS A 142 36.48 -10.08 31.94
C CYS A 142 37.92 -9.93 32.48
N GLY A 143 38.72 -9.08 31.83
CA GLY A 143 40.07 -8.74 32.27
C GLY A 143 40.00 -8.06 33.63
N THR A 144 40.62 -8.68 34.63
CA THR A 144 40.84 -8.12 35.97
C THR A 144 41.91 -7.03 35.89
N ASP A 145 41.55 -5.85 35.39
CA ASP A 145 42.38 -4.66 35.56
C ASP A 145 41.80 -3.83 36.71
N THR A 146 42.41 -4.00 37.88
CA THR A 146 42.20 -3.19 39.08
C THR A 146 42.61 -1.75 38.83
N THR A 147 41.73 -0.97 38.21
CA THR A 147 41.76 0.49 38.24
C THR A 147 40.44 1.02 38.79
N ALA A 148 40.53 1.95 39.74
CA ALA A 148 39.43 2.50 40.52
C ALA A 148 38.49 3.41 39.68
N ARG A 149 37.97 2.91 38.57
CA ARG A 149 36.98 3.60 37.73
C ARG A 149 35.60 2.97 37.93
N PRO A 150 34.53 3.78 37.93
CA PRO A 150 33.18 3.28 38.10
C PRO A 150 32.73 2.50 36.84
N GLU A 151 31.95 1.44 37.04
CA GLU A 151 31.36 0.63 35.98
C GLU A 151 30.03 1.24 35.52
N LEU A 152 29.71 1.11 34.23
CA LEU A 152 28.41 1.47 33.66
C LEU A 152 27.37 0.38 33.96
N LEU A 153 26.23 0.79 34.50
CA LEU A 153 25.07 -0.02 34.86
C LEU A 153 23.84 0.48 34.11
N TYR A 154 22.95 -0.45 33.76
CA TYR A 154 21.70 -0.18 33.08
C TYR A 154 20.53 -0.52 34.00
N LEU A 155 19.80 0.49 34.49
CA LEU A 155 18.63 0.26 35.34
C LEU A 155 17.35 0.35 34.51
N LEU A 156 16.65 -0.77 34.43
CA LEU A 156 15.33 -0.87 33.83
C LEU A 156 14.25 -0.56 34.88
N ARG A 157 13.28 0.29 34.54
CA ARG A 157 12.19 0.64 35.45
C ARG A 157 10.89 0.96 34.70
N PRO A 158 9.73 0.82 35.34
CA PRO A 158 8.49 1.41 34.84
C PRO A 158 8.52 2.94 34.99
N PRO A 159 7.86 3.70 34.12
CA PRO A 159 7.74 5.16 34.22
C PRO A 159 7.00 5.58 35.49
N ALA A 160 7.34 6.76 36.02
CA ALA A 160 6.76 7.29 37.26
C ALA A 160 5.25 7.60 37.17
N ARG A 161 4.72 7.77 35.96
CA ARG A 161 3.27 7.86 35.70
C ARG A 161 2.82 6.53 35.12
N ALA A 162 1.82 5.93 35.78
CA ALA A 162 1.26 4.61 35.49
C ALA A 162 1.25 4.29 33.99
N GLY A 163 2.07 3.32 33.62
CA GLY A 163 2.17 2.77 32.28
C GLY A 163 3.12 1.59 32.32
N ASN A 164 2.78 0.50 31.64
CA ASN A 164 3.62 -0.69 31.58
C ASN A 164 4.72 -0.55 30.53
N ARG A 165 5.26 0.65 30.34
CA ARG A 165 6.38 0.92 29.43
C ARG A 165 7.72 0.71 30.13
N LEU A 166 8.80 0.60 29.36
CA LEU A 166 10.13 0.30 29.89
C LEU A 166 11.09 1.48 29.73
N GLU A 167 11.49 2.11 30.82
CA GLU A 167 12.54 3.13 30.84
C GLU A 167 13.90 2.52 31.17
N LEU A 168 14.91 2.94 30.42
CA LEU A 168 16.32 2.69 30.67
C LEU A 168 16.96 3.94 31.32
N GLU A 169 17.51 3.79 32.52
CA GLU A 169 18.37 4.81 33.15
C GLU A 169 19.81 4.28 33.29
N PRO A 170 20.77 4.82 32.53
CA PRO A 170 22.17 4.47 32.67
C PRO A 170 22.78 5.18 33.88
N ARG A 171 23.50 4.42 34.70
CA ARG A 171 24.19 4.92 35.89
C ARG A 171 25.61 4.39 35.96
N LYS A 172 26.49 5.05 36.70
CA LYS A 172 27.83 4.57 37.04
C LYS A 172 27.95 4.32 38.53
N ALA A 173 28.60 3.23 38.91
CA ALA A 173 28.84 2.92 40.32
C ALA A 173 30.18 2.25 40.53
N MET A 174 30.75 2.43 41.72
CA MET A 174 31.96 1.72 42.13
C MET A 174 31.59 0.32 42.63
N ARG A 175 32.29 -0.69 42.14
CA ARG A 175 32.15 -2.06 42.65
C ARG A 175 32.77 -2.17 44.04
N LEU A 176 32.02 -2.72 44.99
CA LEU A 176 32.47 -2.87 46.38
C LEU A 176 33.35 -4.11 46.54
N LYS A 177 34.29 -4.05 47.48
CA LYS A 177 35.22 -5.18 47.78
C LYS A 177 34.51 -6.46 48.26
N ARG A 178 33.26 -6.36 48.72
CA ARG A 178 32.44 -7.49 49.20
C ARG A 178 31.49 -8.04 48.13
N GLY A 179 31.57 -7.55 46.89
CA GLY A 179 30.56 -7.77 45.85
C GLY A 179 29.46 -6.70 45.90
N GLY A 180 28.73 -6.54 44.78
CA GLY A 180 27.72 -5.49 44.62
C GLY A 180 28.29 -4.10 44.30
N TYR A 181 27.39 -3.12 44.17
CA TYR A 181 27.72 -1.74 43.81
C TYR A 181 27.45 -0.77 44.96
N GLY A 182 28.30 0.25 45.09
CA GLY A 182 28.08 1.37 46.00
C GLY A 182 27.06 2.37 45.43
N GLN A 183 27.02 3.59 45.99
CA GLN A 183 26.16 4.65 45.50
C GLN A 183 26.36 4.89 43.99
N SER A 184 25.28 4.85 43.23
CA SER A 184 25.28 5.03 41.79
C SER A 184 24.93 6.47 41.38
N TYR A 185 25.53 6.96 40.30
CA TYR A 185 25.34 8.32 39.77
C TYR A 185 24.87 8.25 38.33
N ARG A 186 24.00 9.17 37.90
CA ARG A 186 23.53 9.24 36.50
C ARG A 186 24.68 9.52 35.55
N VAL A 187 24.61 8.99 34.33
CA VAL A 187 25.58 9.25 33.25
C VAL A 187 24.88 9.58 31.93
N GLN A 188 25.57 10.30 31.05
CA GLN A 188 25.12 10.58 29.68
C GLN A 188 25.71 9.55 28.73
N LEU A 189 24.84 8.85 27.98
CA LEU A 189 25.29 7.90 26.96
C LEU A 189 25.86 8.61 25.73
N ASP A 190 25.51 9.89 25.53
CA ASP A 190 26.09 10.74 24.47
C ASP A 190 27.63 10.75 24.52
N ASP A 191 28.21 10.64 25.73
CA ASP A 191 29.67 10.54 25.96
C ASP A 191 30.30 9.34 25.22
N LEU A 192 29.53 8.29 24.92
CA LEU A 192 29.99 7.09 24.23
C LEU A 192 30.06 7.24 22.71
N LEU A 193 29.32 8.18 22.13
CA LEU A 193 29.26 8.38 20.67
C LEU A 193 30.33 9.33 20.14
N HIS A 194 30.97 10.10 21.03
CA HIS A 194 31.98 11.07 20.64
C HIS A 194 33.38 10.42 20.64
N LYS A 195 33.93 10.17 19.44
CA LYS A 195 35.25 9.53 19.23
C LYS A 195 36.44 10.18 19.96
N TRP A 196 36.27 11.39 20.49
CA TRP A 196 37.34 12.20 21.08
C TRP A 196 37.16 12.47 22.58
N GLN A 197 36.13 11.91 23.21
CA GLN A 197 35.91 11.96 24.66
C GLN A 197 36.29 10.61 25.29
N THR A 198 36.96 10.64 26.44
CA THR A 198 37.15 9.43 27.27
C THR A 198 36.07 9.40 28.35
N PRO A 199 35.16 8.41 28.35
CA PRO A 199 34.11 8.32 29.36
C PRO A 199 34.68 8.29 30.78
N SER A 200 33.96 8.90 31.73
CA SER A 200 34.34 8.92 33.16
C SER A 200 34.11 7.58 33.88
N PHE A 201 33.75 6.54 33.13
CA PHE A 201 33.37 5.20 33.57
C PHE A 201 33.93 4.16 32.59
N GLN A 202 33.97 2.89 33.01
CA GLN A 202 34.35 1.78 32.13
C GLN A 202 33.20 1.47 31.16
N CYS A 203 33.53 1.27 29.88
CA CYS A 203 32.58 0.91 28.82
C CYS A 203 33.12 -0.22 27.94
N GLN A 204 32.21 -1.04 27.42
CA GLN A 204 32.46 -2.12 26.47
C GLN A 204 32.08 -1.67 25.04
N PRO A 205 32.58 -2.32 23.97
CA PRO A 205 32.14 -2.03 22.59
C PRO A 205 30.61 -2.10 22.44
N LEU A 206 29.97 -3.09 23.08
CA LEU A 206 28.52 -3.25 23.08
C LEU A 206 27.77 -2.05 23.68
N ASP A 207 28.39 -1.30 24.60
CA ASP A 207 27.79 -0.11 25.20
C ASP A 207 27.65 1.04 24.18
N GLN A 208 28.54 1.11 23.19
CA GLN A 208 28.45 2.06 22.08
C GLN A 208 27.30 1.70 21.15
N ASP A 209 27.14 0.42 20.83
CA ASP A 209 26.04 -0.06 19.98
C ASP A 209 24.68 0.17 20.67
N ILE A 210 24.59 -0.08 21.99
CA ILE A 210 23.40 0.26 22.80
C ILE A 210 23.13 1.76 22.75
N ALA A 211 24.16 2.60 22.92
CA ALA A 211 24.01 4.06 22.86
C ALA A 211 23.49 4.53 21.50
N HIS A 212 24.01 3.99 20.39
CA HIS A 212 23.54 4.28 19.03
C HIS A 212 22.06 3.93 18.85
N LEU A 213 21.60 2.86 19.49
CA LEU A 213 20.23 2.39 19.39
C LEU A 213 19.25 3.22 20.24
N VAL A 214 19.62 3.63 21.45
CA VAL A 214 18.68 4.25 22.41
C VAL A 214 18.67 5.78 22.38
N ILE A 215 19.78 6.44 22.04
CA ILE A 215 19.89 7.92 22.05
C ILE A 215 18.89 8.61 21.11
N PRO A 216 18.66 8.14 19.86
CA PRO A 216 17.68 8.76 18.96
C PRO A 216 16.25 8.78 19.52
N HIS A 217 15.92 7.90 20.47
CA HIS A 217 14.59 7.74 21.07
C HIS A 217 14.46 8.41 22.46
N ARG A 218 15.34 9.36 22.77
CA ARG A 218 15.26 10.12 24.02
C ARG A 218 14.03 11.04 24.02
N HIS A 219 13.12 10.84 24.98
CA HIS A 219 11.98 11.73 25.19
C HIS A 219 12.46 13.07 25.78
N SER A 220 12.56 14.11 24.96
CA SER A 220 12.91 15.46 25.39
C SER A 220 11.67 16.20 25.92
N ASN A 221 11.56 16.36 27.23
CA ASN A 221 10.73 17.43 27.81
C ASN A 221 11.65 18.61 28.15
N TYR A 222 11.40 19.75 27.52
CA TYR A 222 12.18 20.99 27.59
C TYR A 222 12.47 21.55 29.01
N HIS A 223 11.85 20.97 30.05
CA HIS A 223 11.91 21.43 31.44
C HIS A 223 12.50 20.43 32.44
N ASN A 224 12.95 19.24 31.99
CA ASN A 224 13.63 18.29 32.87
C ASN A 224 14.66 17.44 32.09
N PRO A 225 15.98 17.60 32.32
CA PRO A 225 17.02 16.82 31.66
C PRO A 225 17.14 15.42 32.28
N ASP A 226 16.01 14.74 32.45
CA ASP A 226 15.95 13.37 32.92
C ASP A 226 16.53 12.48 31.82
N ASN A 227 17.65 11.82 32.15
CA ASN A 227 18.46 11.02 31.24
C ASN A 227 17.89 9.60 31.08
N HIS A 228 16.59 9.54 30.79
CA HIS A 228 15.82 8.31 30.63
C HIS A 228 15.59 8.04 29.15
N PHE A 229 15.76 6.79 28.75
CA PHE A 229 15.54 6.34 27.37
C PHE A 229 14.35 5.41 27.36
N MET A 230 13.33 5.75 26.57
CA MET A 230 12.13 4.93 26.46
C MET A 230 12.41 3.79 25.49
N LEU A 231 12.24 2.55 25.95
CA LEU A 231 12.35 1.37 25.10
C LEU A 231 10.96 1.01 24.63
N GLU A 232 10.75 1.02 23.31
CA GLU A 232 9.46 0.73 22.68
C GLU A 232 9.64 -0.05 21.37
N GLY A 233 8.65 -0.88 21.04
CA GLY A 233 8.62 -1.65 19.80
C GLY A 233 9.81 -2.57 19.59
N SER A 234 10.08 -2.88 18.32
CA SER A 234 11.14 -3.80 17.88
C SER A 234 12.55 -3.29 18.18
N LEU A 235 12.81 -1.98 18.11
CA LEU A 235 14.09 -1.38 18.48
C LEU A 235 14.36 -1.46 19.98
N GLY A 236 13.32 -1.27 20.80
CA GLY A 236 13.40 -1.50 22.25
C GLY A 236 13.72 -2.95 22.59
N GLN A 237 13.16 -3.91 21.86
CA GLN A 237 13.46 -5.34 22.03
C GLN A 237 14.91 -5.67 21.67
N LEU A 238 15.43 -5.12 20.57
CA LEU A 238 16.85 -5.28 20.21
C LEU A 238 17.76 -4.68 21.27
N ALA A 239 17.43 -3.49 21.78
CA ALA A 239 18.18 -2.84 22.86
C ALA A 239 18.18 -3.71 24.13
N LEU A 240 17.04 -4.30 24.47
CA LEU A 240 16.90 -5.18 25.63
C LEU A 240 17.78 -6.43 25.53
N ASP A 241 17.85 -7.08 24.37
CA ASP A 241 18.74 -8.22 24.15
C ASP A 241 20.22 -7.84 24.33
N MET A 242 20.62 -6.72 23.72
CA MET A 242 21.99 -6.20 23.87
C MET A 242 22.30 -5.86 25.33
N LEU A 243 21.36 -5.24 26.04
CA LEU A 243 21.47 -4.94 27.46
C LEU A 243 21.69 -6.20 28.30
N PHE A 244 20.99 -7.31 28.05
CA PHE A 244 21.22 -8.56 28.78
C PHE A 244 22.62 -9.13 28.55
N ARG A 245 23.14 -9.03 27.32
CA ARG A 245 24.49 -9.49 26.97
C ARG A 245 25.61 -8.71 27.68
N THR A 246 25.33 -7.50 28.16
CA THR A 246 26.30 -6.74 28.96
C THR A 246 26.55 -7.34 30.36
N GLY A 247 25.61 -8.14 30.87
CA GLY A 247 25.62 -8.64 32.25
C GLY A 247 25.47 -7.56 33.33
N ARG A 248 25.11 -6.33 32.96
CA ARG A 248 25.08 -5.14 33.84
C ARG A 248 23.70 -4.46 33.86
N THR A 249 22.66 -5.23 33.58
CA THR A 249 21.27 -4.76 33.52
C THR A 249 20.51 -5.18 34.76
N TYR A 250 19.80 -4.25 35.42
CA TYR A 250 19.13 -4.51 36.70
C TYR A 250 17.72 -3.90 36.73
N TRP A 251 16.84 -4.42 37.60
CA TRP A 251 15.48 -3.92 37.75
C TRP A 251 15.39 -2.93 38.91
N LYS A 252 15.03 -1.67 38.61
CA LYS A 252 14.86 -0.52 39.54
C LYS A 252 16.15 -0.09 40.26
N ASP A 253 16.86 -1.02 40.89
CA ASP A 253 18.11 -0.83 41.60
C ASP A 253 19.08 -1.98 41.32
N SER A 254 20.29 -1.91 41.88
CA SER A 254 21.35 -2.91 41.70
C SER A 254 21.46 -3.91 42.85
N ASP A 255 20.45 -3.99 43.73
CA ASP A 255 20.47 -4.87 44.90
C ASP A 255 20.02 -6.30 44.55
N THR A 256 19.36 -6.46 43.40
CA THR A 256 18.99 -7.77 42.83
C THR A 256 20.06 -8.29 41.87
N PRO A 257 20.09 -9.59 41.57
CA PRO A 257 20.91 -10.13 40.48
C PRO A 257 20.65 -9.40 39.16
N ALA A 258 21.69 -9.30 38.32
CA ALA A 258 21.55 -8.75 36.98
C ALA A 258 20.57 -9.58 36.15
N LEU A 259 19.69 -8.90 35.42
CA LEU A 259 18.74 -9.50 34.50
C LEU A 259 19.46 -10.11 33.30
N ARG A 260 19.08 -11.34 32.97
CA ARG A 260 19.44 -12.06 31.75
C ARG A 260 18.18 -12.51 31.01
N ALA A 261 18.34 -12.80 29.73
CA ALA A 261 17.28 -13.43 28.95
C ALA A 261 16.85 -14.77 29.59
N GLY A 262 15.56 -14.90 29.88
CA GLY A 262 14.93 -16.11 30.39
C GLY A 262 14.00 -16.75 29.34
N PRO A 263 13.58 -18.01 29.53
CA PRO A 263 12.61 -18.66 28.66
C PRO A 263 11.24 -17.96 28.72
N SER A 264 10.42 -18.14 27.68
CA SER A 264 9.01 -17.71 27.71
C SER A 264 8.27 -18.36 28.89
N ARG A 265 7.35 -17.61 29.50
CA ARG A 265 6.44 -18.11 30.54
C ARG A 265 5.01 -17.77 30.15
N THR A 266 4.07 -18.66 30.46
CA THR A 266 2.66 -18.46 30.16
C THR A 266 1.93 -17.85 31.37
N LEU A 267 1.18 -16.78 31.13
CA LEU A 267 0.27 -16.13 32.06
C LEU A 267 -1.11 -16.77 31.95
N GLN A 268 -1.56 -17.34 33.06
CA GLN A 268 -2.93 -17.77 33.24
C GLN A 268 -3.61 -16.90 34.30
N PHE A 269 -4.93 -16.85 34.27
CA PHE A 269 -5.72 -16.17 35.28
C PHE A 269 -6.61 -17.18 36.00
N VAL A 270 -6.74 -17.03 37.32
CA VAL A 270 -7.61 -17.88 38.15
C VAL A 270 -8.44 -16.99 39.07
N TRP A 271 -9.73 -17.33 39.23
CA TRP A 271 -10.59 -16.68 40.22
C TRP A 271 -10.46 -17.38 41.57
N GLU A 272 -10.00 -16.65 42.58
CA GLU A 272 -9.95 -17.13 43.95
C GLU A 272 -11.11 -16.55 44.77
N ALA A 273 -11.83 -17.41 45.49
CA ALA A 273 -12.94 -16.99 46.35
C ALA A 273 -12.43 -16.65 47.77
N HIS A 274 -12.75 -15.46 48.25
CA HIS A 274 -12.45 -15.01 49.61
C HIS A 274 -13.56 -14.12 50.16
N GLN A 275 -14.18 -14.55 51.27
CA GLN A 275 -15.20 -13.78 52.02
C GLN A 275 -16.37 -13.25 51.16
N GLY A 276 -16.99 -14.11 50.33
CA GLY A 276 -18.15 -13.73 49.51
C GLY A 276 -17.81 -12.87 48.29
N ARG A 277 -16.53 -12.77 47.94
CA ARG A 277 -16.02 -12.09 46.75
C ARG A 277 -15.05 -13.01 46.02
N ARG A 278 -14.91 -12.81 44.72
CA ARG A 278 -13.96 -13.50 43.85
C ARG A 278 -12.95 -12.49 43.33
N GLN A 279 -11.67 -12.82 43.41
CA GLN A 279 -10.60 -11.98 42.89
C GLN A 279 -9.85 -12.72 41.79
N LEU A 280 -9.65 -12.04 40.66
CA LEU A 280 -8.83 -12.56 39.58
C LEU A 280 -7.36 -12.45 39.97
N ARG A 281 -6.63 -13.56 39.90
CA ARG A 281 -5.21 -13.62 40.21
C ARG A 281 -4.42 -14.12 39.00
N PRO A 282 -3.32 -13.43 38.64
CA PRO A 282 -2.39 -13.96 37.65
C PRO A 282 -1.62 -15.14 38.25
N GLN A 283 -1.48 -16.20 37.47
CA GLN A 283 -0.71 -17.38 37.79
C GLN A 283 0.35 -17.55 36.71
N VAL A 284 1.62 -17.46 37.10
CA VAL A 284 2.79 -17.65 36.23
C VAL A 284 3.73 -18.61 36.94
N SER A 285 4.20 -19.64 36.24
CA SER A 285 5.18 -20.59 36.76
C SER A 285 6.42 -20.61 35.84
N PRO A 286 7.62 -20.34 36.37
CA PRO A 286 7.91 -19.84 37.71
C PRO A 286 7.36 -18.42 37.98
N ALA A 287 7.19 -18.05 39.25
CA ALA A 287 6.61 -16.77 39.65
C ALA A 287 7.34 -15.55 39.05
N MET A 288 6.56 -14.54 38.66
CA MET A 288 7.07 -13.23 38.25
C MET A 288 6.88 -12.19 39.36
N HIS A 289 7.71 -11.16 39.37
CA HIS A 289 7.63 -10.04 40.32
C HIS A 289 7.08 -8.77 39.68
N ASP A 290 7.32 -8.58 38.39
CA ASP A 290 6.88 -7.41 37.63
C ASP A 290 6.70 -7.78 36.16
N CYS A 291 6.08 -6.89 35.38
CA CYS A 291 5.97 -7.07 33.93
C CYS A 291 5.96 -5.71 33.21
N PHE A 292 6.39 -5.69 31.95
CA PHE A 292 6.35 -4.51 31.10
C PHE A 292 6.05 -4.90 29.65
N GLN A 293 5.68 -3.92 28.85
CA GLN A 293 5.33 -4.01 27.44
C GLN A 293 6.40 -3.31 26.60
N LEU A 294 6.81 -3.99 25.54
CA LEU A 294 7.47 -3.39 24.38
C LEU A 294 6.51 -3.50 23.19
N GLU A 295 6.77 -4.43 22.27
CA GLU A 295 5.78 -4.88 21.29
C GLU A 295 4.86 -5.96 21.89
N VAL A 296 5.45 -6.81 22.72
CA VAL A 296 4.80 -7.89 23.48
C VAL A 296 5.07 -7.72 24.97
N LEU A 297 4.40 -8.50 25.82
CA LEU A 297 4.63 -8.47 27.26
C LEU A 297 5.86 -9.28 27.65
N TYR A 298 6.61 -8.74 28.62
CA TYR A 298 7.76 -9.36 29.26
C TYR A 298 7.52 -9.49 30.76
N TYR A 299 7.97 -10.60 31.35
CA TYR A 299 8.02 -10.76 32.81
C TYR A 299 9.39 -10.38 33.35
N VAL A 300 9.43 -10.01 34.63
CA VAL A 300 10.64 -9.78 35.41
C VAL A 300 10.64 -10.68 36.64
N ASP A 301 11.66 -11.51 36.77
CA ASP A 301 11.94 -12.35 37.95
C ASP A 301 13.21 -11.82 38.63
N THR A 302 13.03 -10.94 39.61
CA THR A 302 14.15 -10.33 40.34
C THR A 302 14.87 -11.31 41.27
N LEU A 303 14.24 -12.44 41.64
CA LEU A 303 14.89 -13.47 42.46
C LEU A 303 15.87 -14.31 41.63
N ARG A 304 15.47 -14.70 40.41
CA ARG A 304 16.34 -15.45 39.49
C ARG A 304 17.24 -14.58 38.62
N GLY A 305 16.97 -13.28 38.56
CA GLY A 305 17.62 -12.36 37.64
C GLY A 305 17.24 -12.67 36.19
N GLU A 306 15.98 -13.01 35.92
CA GLU A 306 15.52 -13.43 34.59
C GLU A 306 14.45 -12.49 34.06
N CYS A 307 14.49 -12.22 32.76
CA CYS A 307 13.48 -11.47 32.04
C CYS A 307 13.23 -12.15 30.69
N GLY A 308 11.98 -12.39 30.36
CA GLY A 308 11.61 -13.11 29.15
C GLY A 308 10.18 -12.83 28.73
N LEU A 309 9.75 -13.43 27.62
CA LEU A 309 8.41 -13.24 27.09
C LEU A 309 7.35 -13.77 28.05
N LEU A 310 6.29 -12.99 28.22
CA LEU A 310 5.10 -13.36 28.97
C LEU A 310 3.96 -13.65 27.99
N GLU A 311 3.82 -14.91 27.62
CA GLU A 311 2.76 -15.39 26.74
C GLU A 311 1.42 -15.33 27.47
N HIS A 312 0.35 -14.96 26.78
CA HIS A 312 -0.98 -14.88 27.36
C HIS A 312 -2.02 -15.37 26.35
N ALA A 313 -3.23 -15.66 26.84
CA ALA A 313 -4.40 -15.92 25.98
C ALA A 313 -4.54 -14.83 24.89
N PRO A 314 -5.15 -15.13 23.73
CA PRO A 314 -5.27 -14.20 22.60
C PRO A 314 -6.14 -12.99 22.97
N LEU A 315 -5.52 -12.04 23.64
CA LEU A 315 -6.08 -10.82 24.22
C LEU A 315 -5.15 -9.69 23.81
N GLY A 316 -5.69 -8.50 23.59
CA GLY A 316 -4.86 -7.32 23.41
C GLY A 316 -4.02 -7.08 24.66
N VAL A 317 -2.77 -6.62 24.51
CA VAL A 317 -1.89 -6.36 25.66
C VAL A 317 -2.57 -5.47 26.69
N GLU A 318 -3.21 -4.38 26.27
CA GLU A 318 -3.99 -3.50 27.16
C GLU A 318 -5.09 -4.23 27.94
N GLN A 319 -5.78 -5.20 27.33
CA GLN A 319 -6.79 -6.01 28.04
C GLN A 319 -6.13 -6.85 29.15
N VAL A 320 -4.97 -7.45 28.86
CA VAL A 320 -4.20 -8.22 29.86
C VAL A 320 -3.78 -7.32 31.02
N LEU A 321 -3.31 -6.11 30.73
CA LEU A 321 -2.92 -5.14 31.77
C LEU A 321 -4.11 -4.76 32.66
N GLN A 322 -5.29 -4.52 32.09
CA GLN A 322 -6.51 -4.26 32.87
C GLN A 322 -6.95 -5.48 33.71
N LEU A 323 -6.72 -6.70 33.23
CA LEU A 323 -7.03 -7.94 33.98
C LEU A 323 -6.07 -8.16 35.16
N LEU A 324 -4.80 -7.75 35.05
CA LEU A 324 -3.84 -7.79 36.16
C LEU A 324 -4.27 -6.88 37.33
N GLU A 325 -4.95 -5.78 37.03
CA GLU A 325 -5.47 -4.82 38.02
C GLU A 325 -6.95 -5.06 38.40
N ALA A 326 -7.52 -6.22 38.00
CA ALA A 326 -8.95 -6.47 38.17
C ALA A 326 -9.40 -6.43 39.65
N PRO A 327 -10.45 -5.65 39.97
CA PRO A 327 -10.97 -5.55 41.34
C PRO A 327 -11.73 -6.82 41.76
N ALA A 328 -11.86 -7.03 43.08
CA ALA A 328 -12.63 -8.14 43.62
C ALA A 328 -14.13 -8.00 43.33
N VAL A 329 -14.71 -9.02 42.70
CA VAL A 329 -16.12 -9.11 42.28
C VAL A 329 -16.98 -9.74 43.39
N PRO A 330 -18.05 -9.10 43.87
CA PRO A 330 -19.00 -9.74 44.79
C PRO A 330 -19.73 -10.93 44.14
N ASP A 331 -19.94 -12.03 44.87
CA ASP A 331 -20.58 -13.25 44.33
C ASP A 331 -21.98 -12.96 43.74
N ALA A 332 -22.76 -12.08 44.35
CA ALA A 332 -24.08 -11.67 43.87
C ALA A 332 -24.05 -10.98 42.48
N GLN A 333 -22.89 -10.51 42.02
CA GLN A 333 -22.71 -9.87 40.72
C GLN A 333 -21.94 -10.74 39.72
N ALA A 334 -21.49 -11.93 40.13
CA ALA A 334 -20.62 -12.79 39.32
C ALA A 334 -21.24 -13.14 37.97
N GLN A 335 -22.53 -13.53 37.95
CA GLN A 335 -23.23 -13.87 36.71
C GLN A 335 -23.36 -12.66 35.75
N ARG A 336 -23.76 -11.49 36.28
CA ARG A 336 -23.90 -10.26 35.48
C ARG A 336 -22.58 -9.82 34.86
N ILE A 337 -21.49 -9.90 35.62
CA ILE A 337 -20.15 -9.53 35.15
C ILE A 337 -19.64 -10.56 34.14
N SER A 338 -19.88 -11.85 34.36
CA SER A 338 -19.52 -12.92 33.43
C SER A 338 -20.16 -12.70 32.05
N ARG A 339 -21.45 -12.31 32.00
CA ARG A 339 -22.11 -11.94 30.74
C ARG A 339 -21.44 -10.77 30.04
N ARG A 340 -21.13 -9.69 30.77
CA ARG A 340 -20.44 -8.52 30.19
C ARG A 340 -19.02 -8.85 29.72
N LEU A 341 -18.31 -9.74 30.42
CA LEU A 341 -16.99 -10.21 30.00
C LEU A 341 -17.09 -11.01 28.70
N LEU A 342 -18.10 -11.88 28.55
CA LEU A 342 -18.36 -12.55 27.28
C LEU A 342 -18.58 -11.53 26.16
N ASP A 343 -19.39 -10.48 26.37
CA ASP A 343 -19.67 -9.47 25.34
C ASP A 343 -18.42 -8.68 24.88
N ILE A 344 -17.40 -8.53 25.74
CA ILE A 344 -16.22 -7.68 25.49
C ILE A 344 -15.00 -8.50 25.06
N LEU A 345 -14.86 -9.74 25.54
CA LEU A 345 -13.71 -10.59 25.25
C LEU A 345 -13.86 -11.27 23.89
N PRO A 346 -12.75 -11.42 23.13
CA PRO A 346 -12.79 -12.08 21.84
C PRO A 346 -13.18 -13.57 22.01
N PRO A 347 -13.76 -14.20 20.97
CA PRO A 347 -14.31 -15.57 21.08
C PRO A 347 -13.29 -16.63 21.52
N ASP A 348 -12.04 -16.46 21.11
CA ASP A 348 -10.86 -17.30 21.39
C ASP A 348 -10.22 -17.04 22.76
N ALA A 349 -10.65 -16.01 23.51
CA ALA A 349 -10.12 -15.76 24.84
C ALA A 349 -10.49 -16.86 25.84
N GLU A 350 -9.51 -17.67 26.22
CA GLU A 350 -9.64 -18.69 27.26
C GLU A 350 -9.49 -18.11 28.68
N LEU A 351 -10.30 -17.09 29.01
CA LEU A 351 -10.33 -16.51 30.35
C LEU A 351 -11.43 -17.18 31.19
N PRO A 352 -11.13 -17.75 32.37
CA PRO A 352 -12.18 -18.23 33.26
C PRO A 352 -13.04 -17.05 33.76
N LEU A 353 -14.34 -17.26 33.85
CA LEU A 353 -15.29 -16.23 34.28
C LEU A 353 -15.50 -16.25 35.81
N PRO A 354 -15.91 -15.11 36.40
CA PRO A 354 -16.27 -15.04 37.81
C PRO A 354 -17.33 -16.07 38.21
N ASP A 355 -18.29 -16.36 37.33
CA ASP A 355 -19.27 -17.45 37.48
C ASP A 355 -18.88 -18.65 36.58
N PRO A 356 -18.36 -19.75 37.15
CA PRO A 356 -17.93 -20.92 36.41
C PRO A 356 -19.04 -21.60 35.62
N ALA A 357 -20.31 -21.46 36.04
CA ALA A 357 -21.45 -22.01 35.31
C ALA A 357 -21.69 -21.28 33.97
N MET A 358 -21.08 -20.10 33.80
CA MET A 358 -21.09 -19.33 32.58
C MET A 358 -19.84 -19.52 31.70
N ASN A 359 -18.91 -20.38 32.08
CA ASN A 359 -17.79 -20.68 31.19
C ASN A 359 -18.30 -21.35 29.91
N PRO A 360 -17.91 -20.87 28.72
CA PRO A 360 -18.34 -21.48 27.47
C PRO A 360 -17.93 -22.95 27.38
N VAL A 361 -18.82 -23.79 26.85
CA VAL A 361 -18.48 -25.18 26.51
C VAL A 361 -17.71 -25.17 25.20
N THR A 362 -16.51 -25.76 25.18
CA THR A 362 -15.72 -25.89 23.96
C THR A 362 -16.15 -27.13 23.18
N VAL A 363 -16.43 -26.95 21.89
CA VAL A 363 -16.71 -28.01 20.91
C VAL A 363 -15.64 -27.94 19.83
N GLU A 364 -14.89 -29.03 19.65
CA GLU A 364 -13.91 -29.18 18.58
C GLU A 364 -14.62 -29.66 17.31
N VAL A 365 -14.52 -28.88 16.24
CA VAL A 365 -14.98 -29.25 14.89
C VAL A 365 -13.75 -29.62 14.08
N THR A 366 -13.41 -30.91 14.14
CA THR A 366 -12.31 -31.52 13.39
C THR A 366 -12.85 -32.39 12.25
N ASP A 367 -12.05 -32.60 11.22
CA ASP A 367 -12.30 -33.55 10.13
C ASP A 367 -13.66 -33.40 9.41
N THR A 368 -14.19 -32.17 9.34
CA THR A 368 -15.40 -31.86 8.59
C THR A 368 -15.03 -31.16 7.29
N ASP A 369 -15.55 -31.65 6.17
CA ASP A 369 -15.41 -30.97 4.89
C ASP A 369 -16.31 -29.73 4.85
N PRO A 370 -15.79 -28.56 4.43
CA PRO A 370 -16.57 -27.35 4.35
C PRO A 370 -17.60 -27.45 3.23
N VAL A 371 -18.82 -26.99 3.48
CA VAL A 371 -19.80 -26.75 2.41
C VAL A 371 -19.61 -25.31 1.92
N PRO A 372 -19.18 -25.08 0.66
CA PRO A 372 -19.12 -23.73 0.12
C PRO A 372 -20.52 -23.12 0.05
N VAL A 373 -20.64 -21.90 0.55
CA VAL A 373 -21.86 -21.10 0.52
C VAL A 373 -21.57 -19.85 -0.29
N LEU A 374 -22.33 -19.67 -1.37
CA LEU A 374 -22.22 -18.52 -2.25
C LEU A 374 -23.44 -17.64 -2.09
N GLU A 375 -23.23 -16.37 -1.71
CA GLU A 375 -24.29 -15.38 -1.56
C GLU A 375 -24.20 -14.32 -2.66
N LEU A 376 -25.27 -14.20 -3.46
CA LEU A 376 -25.44 -13.18 -4.48
C LEU A 376 -26.06 -11.94 -3.84
N ARG A 377 -25.36 -10.81 -3.90
CA ARG A 377 -25.80 -9.59 -3.22
C ARG A 377 -25.44 -8.34 -4.03
N GLY A 378 -26.31 -7.33 -3.99
CA GLY A 378 -26.02 -5.99 -4.46
C GLY A 378 -25.44 -5.12 -3.35
N ASP A 379 -24.31 -4.47 -3.58
CA ASP A 379 -23.75 -3.45 -2.68
C ASP A 379 -23.94 -2.06 -3.30
N GLY A 380 -24.73 -1.22 -2.63
CA GLY A 380 -25.03 0.14 -3.05
C GLY A 380 -24.36 1.14 -2.12
N GLN A 381 -23.29 1.80 -2.55
CA GLN A 381 -22.75 2.95 -1.82
C GLN A 381 -23.53 4.23 -2.18
N GLY A 382 -24.69 4.41 -1.54
CA GLY A 382 -25.46 5.65 -1.57
C GLY A 382 -26.33 5.90 -2.80
N ASP A 383 -27.13 6.97 -2.73
CA ASP A 383 -28.28 7.30 -3.60
C ASP A 383 -27.96 7.54 -5.09
N ASN A 384 -26.69 7.47 -5.51
CA ASN A 384 -26.29 7.84 -6.88
C ASN A 384 -25.10 7.02 -7.44
N SER A 385 -24.69 5.94 -6.76
CA SER A 385 -23.66 5.01 -7.27
C SER A 385 -24.34 3.81 -7.93
N PRO A 386 -23.81 3.28 -9.05
CA PRO A 386 -24.33 2.06 -9.64
C PRO A 386 -24.28 0.93 -8.59
N VAL A 387 -25.37 0.14 -8.49
CA VAL A 387 -25.44 -0.99 -7.57
C VAL A 387 -24.46 -2.06 -8.05
N HIS A 388 -23.34 -2.23 -7.34
CA HIS A 388 -22.37 -3.27 -7.66
C HIS A 388 -22.96 -4.63 -7.30
N GLN A 389 -22.90 -5.59 -8.22
CA GLN A 389 -23.43 -6.94 -8.02
C GLN A 389 -22.24 -7.86 -7.72
N GLY A 390 -22.16 -8.40 -6.50
CA GLY A 390 -21.01 -9.16 -6.03
C GLY A 390 -21.37 -10.56 -5.54
N LEU A 391 -20.39 -11.46 -5.60
CA LEU A 391 -20.48 -12.78 -4.99
C LEU A 391 -19.70 -12.84 -3.69
N TYR A 392 -20.36 -13.31 -2.63
CA TYR A 392 -19.74 -13.50 -1.32
C TYR A 392 -19.57 -14.99 -1.06
N LEU A 393 -18.32 -15.44 -1.07
CA LEU A 393 -17.95 -16.82 -0.73
C LEU A 393 -17.80 -16.96 0.78
N SER A 394 -18.37 -18.01 1.33
CA SER A 394 -18.19 -18.43 2.73
C SER A 394 -18.21 -19.95 2.81
N PHE A 395 -17.79 -20.52 3.94
CA PHE A 395 -17.69 -21.95 4.16
C PHE A 395 -18.43 -22.33 5.43
N ASP A 396 -19.40 -23.23 5.29
CA ASP A 396 -20.19 -23.75 6.41
C ASP A 396 -19.50 -24.99 7.00
N TYR A 397 -19.12 -24.89 8.28
CA TYR A 397 -18.62 -25.97 9.11
C TYR A 397 -19.66 -26.32 10.18
N GLN A 398 -20.46 -27.36 9.94
CA GLN A 398 -21.50 -27.84 10.87
C GLN A 398 -22.46 -26.73 11.39
N GLY A 399 -22.85 -25.80 10.52
CA GLY A 399 -23.74 -24.68 10.83
C GLY A 399 -23.00 -23.37 11.16
N GLN A 400 -21.67 -23.37 11.22
CA GLN A 400 -20.85 -22.18 11.47
C GLN A 400 -20.30 -21.63 10.15
N LEU A 401 -20.77 -20.46 9.73
CA LEU A 401 -20.42 -19.84 8.46
C LEU A 401 -19.17 -18.97 8.58
N LEU A 402 -18.12 -19.32 7.84
CA LEU A 402 -16.81 -18.66 7.89
C LEU A 402 -16.48 -17.97 6.58
N ARG A 403 -15.88 -16.78 6.65
CA ARG A 403 -15.38 -16.08 5.47
C ARG A 403 -13.92 -16.47 5.17
N PRO A 404 -13.48 -16.48 3.89
CA PRO A 404 -12.12 -16.82 3.44
C PRO A 404 -11.05 -15.80 3.83
N ALA A 405 -11.02 -15.43 5.09
CA ALA A 405 -10.47 -14.17 5.58
C ALA A 405 -9.06 -14.26 6.15
N HIS A 406 -8.67 -15.45 6.58
CA HIS A 406 -7.48 -15.60 7.40
C HIS A 406 -6.72 -16.83 6.94
N ALA A 407 -5.39 -16.76 6.87
CA ALA A 407 -4.55 -17.94 6.64
C ALA A 407 -4.49 -18.87 7.88
N GLN A 408 -5.32 -18.61 8.89
CA GLN A 408 -5.36 -19.38 10.14
C GLN A 408 -6.15 -20.67 9.93
N ALA A 409 -5.49 -21.81 10.17
CA ALA A 409 -6.07 -23.14 10.09
C ALA A 409 -7.03 -23.45 11.24
N LEU A 410 -6.86 -22.82 12.41
CA LEU A 410 -7.78 -22.93 13.54
C LEU A 410 -8.48 -21.59 13.72
N MET A 411 -9.80 -21.61 13.85
CA MET A 411 -10.56 -20.39 14.13
C MET A 411 -11.64 -20.68 15.15
N THR A 412 -11.87 -19.71 16.04
CA THR A 412 -12.80 -19.85 17.16
C THR A 412 -14.01 -18.96 16.96
N VAL A 413 -15.20 -19.57 16.94
CA VAL A 413 -16.48 -18.85 16.94
C VAL A 413 -17.17 -19.09 18.27
N ARG A 414 -17.81 -18.06 18.81
CA ARG A 414 -18.68 -18.21 19.98
C ARG A 414 -20.12 -17.92 19.57
N VAL A 415 -20.99 -18.91 19.76
CA VAL A 415 -22.44 -18.78 19.60
C VAL A 415 -23.07 -19.10 20.95
N ASP A 416 -23.76 -18.11 21.53
CA ASP A 416 -24.29 -18.16 22.89
C ASP A 416 -23.24 -18.56 23.94
N MET A 417 -23.40 -19.73 24.55
CA MET A 417 -22.52 -20.29 25.60
C MET A 417 -21.61 -21.40 25.07
N THR A 418 -21.52 -21.56 23.74
CA THR A 418 -20.69 -22.59 23.11
C THR A 418 -19.58 -21.93 22.30
N ARG A 419 -18.35 -22.39 22.53
CA ARG A 419 -17.16 -22.02 21.76
C ARG A 419 -16.85 -23.15 20.79
N TYR A 420 -16.86 -22.87 19.50
CA TYR A 420 -16.49 -23.80 18.44
C TYR A 420 -15.04 -23.54 18.04
N HIS A 421 -14.18 -24.53 18.23
CA HIS A 421 -12.83 -24.56 17.67
C HIS A 421 -12.88 -25.28 16.33
N ILE A 422 -12.80 -24.53 15.25
CA ILE A 422 -13.01 -25.04 13.89
C ILE A 422 -11.66 -25.20 13.20
N HIS A 423 -11.31 -26.45 12.90
CA HIS A 423 -10.13 -26.79 12.12
C HIS A 423 -10.49 -26.70 10.64
N ARG A 424 -10.06 -25.61 10.01
CA ARG A 424 -10.37 -25.27 8.62
C ARG A 424 -9.56 -26.13 7.65
N ARG A 425 -10.25 -26.52 6.59
CA ARG A 425 -9.76 -27.30 5.44
C ARG A 425 -9.31 -26.33 4.35
N LEU A 426 -8.19 -25.65 4.59
CA LEU A 426 -7.72 -24.53 3.75
C LEU A 426 -7.50 -24.92 2.27
N GLU A 427 -7.07 -26.16 2.00
CA GLU A 427 -6.90 -26.67 0.64
C GLU A 427 -8.23 -26.76 -0.11
N GLN A 428 -9.28 -27.24 0.56
CA GLN A 428 -10.64 -27.32 0.01
C GLN A 428 -11.25 -25.93 -0.19
N GLU A 429 -11.03 -25.01 0.76
CA GLU A 429 -11.47 -23.62 0.63
C GLU A 429 -10.80 -22.93 -0.57
N GLN A 430 -9.50 -23.14 -0.75
CA GLN A 430 -8.75 -22.61 -1.87
C GLN A 430 -9.20 -23.22 -3.21
N ALA A 431 -9.46 -24.53 -3.26
CA ALA A 431 -9.97 -25.20 -4.46
C ALA A 431 -11.33 -24.65 -4.89
N ALA A 432 -12.22 -24.35 -3.93
CA ALA A 432 -13.51 -23.73 -4.21
C ALA A 432 -13.35 -22.31 -4.79
N LEU A 433 -12.43 -21.52 -4.24
CA LEU A 433 -12.10 -20.20 -4.78
C LEU A 433 -11.53 -20.29 -6.21
N GLU A 434 -10.60 -21.21 -6.44
CA GLU A 434 -9.99 -21.44 -7.76
C GLU A 434 -11.01 -21.90 -8.80
N CYS A 435 -12.01 -22.70 -8.42
CA CYS A 435 -13.13 -23.07 -9.29
C CYS A 435 -13.87 -21.83 -9.79
N LEU A 436 -14.24 -20.90 -8.89
CA LEU A 436 -14.91 -19.65 -9.27
C LEU A 436 -14.05 -18.77 -10.18
N GLN A 437 -12.74 -18.73 -9.95
CA GLN A 437 -11.81 -17.91 -10.72
C GLN A 437 -11.51 -18.50 -12.10
N GLN A 438 -11.19 -19.79 -12.17
CA GLN A 438 -10.73 -20.43 -13.40
C GLN A 438 -11.88 -20.86 -14.32
N SER A 439 -12.97 -21.37 -13.75
CA SER A 439 -14.10 -21.89 -14.52
C SER A 439 -15.09 -20.80 -14.91
N TYR A 440 -15.27 -19.78 -14.07
CA TYR A 440 -16.28 -18.73 -14.25
C TYR A 440 -15.72 -17.31 -14.36
N GLY A 441 -14.41 -17.13 -14.20
CA GLY A 441 -13.73 -15.86 -14.47
C GLY A 441 -13.84 -14.81 -13.36
N PHE A 442 -14.39 -15.15 -12.20
CA PHE A 442 -14.48 -14.20 -11.07
C PHE A 442 -13.09 -13.79 -10.59
N THR A 443 -12.95 -12.55 -10.13
CA THR A 443 -11.68 -12.06 -9.59
C THR A 443 -11.87 -11.58 -8.15
N ALA A 444 -10.88 -11.86 -7.30
CA ALA A 444 -10.80 -11.22 -5.99
C ALA A 444 -10.10 -9.85 -6.17
N PRO A 445 -10.55 -8.78 -5.50
CA PRO A 445 -9.91 -7.48 -5.62
C PRO A 445 -8.46 -7.51 -5.14
N ALA A 446 -7.61 -6.75 -5.81
CA ALA A 446 -6.20 -6.61 -5.47
C ALA A 446 -6.06 -5.95 -4.09
N GLY A 447 -5.62 -6.71 -3.08
CA GLY A 447 -5.42 -6.20 -1.72
C GLY A 447 -5.74 -7.19 -0.60
N GLY A 448 -6.39 -8.32 -0.89
CA GLY A 448 -6.49 -9.43 0.06
C GLY A 448 -7.25 -9.12 1.35
N GLU A 449 -8.11 -8.09 1.37
CA GLU A 449 -9.01 -7.92 2.50
C GLU A 449 -10.17 -8.93 2.42
N PRO A 450 -10.41 -9.70 3.49
CA PRO A 450 -11.39 -10.78 3.57
C PRO A 450 -12.85 -10.50 3.23
N ALA A 451 -13.21 -9.22 3.25
CA ALA A 451 -14.58 -8.78 3.27
C ALA A 451 -15.08 -8.40 1.87
N HIS A 452 -14.22 -8.46 0.86
CA HIS A 452 -14.58 -8.02 -0.47
C HIS A 452 -15.23 -9.13 -1.31
N PRO A 453 -16.27 -8.79 -2.09
CA PRO A 453 -16.91 -9.73 -2.99
C PRO A 453 -15.93 -10.21 -4.06
N LEU A 454 -16.09 -11.47 -4.48
CA LEU A 454 -15.63 -11.93 -5.78
C LEU A 454 -16.48 -11.23 -6.83
N ASP A 455 -15.85 -10.53 -7.75
CA ASP A 455 -16.56 -9.68 -8.70
C ASP A 455 -16.07 -9.88 -10.14
N LEU A 456 -17.06 -9.85 -11.04
CA LEU A 456 -16.94 -9.65 -12.48
C LEU A 456 -17.44 -8.23 -12.73
N HIS A 457 -16.55 -7.26 -12.56
CA HIS A 457 -16.89 -5.85 -12.59
C HIS A 457 -17.57 -5.50 -13.93
N LEU A 458 -18.88 -5.24 -13.90
CA LEU A 458 -19.64 -4.76 -15.05
C LEU A 458 -19.15 -3.37 -15.51
N ASP A 459 -18.44 -2.63 -14.65
CA ASP A 459 -17.84 -1.32 -14.94
C ASP A 459 -16.36 -1.40 -15.36
N ALA A 460 -15.75 -2.58 -15.36
CA ALA A 460 -14.40 -2.75 -15.90
C ALA A 460 -14.44 -2.67 -17.43
N GLY A 461 -13.32 -2.28 -18.06
CA GLY A 461 -13.22 -1.79 -19.45
C GLY A 461 -13.82 -2.62 -20.60
N ASN A 462 -14.45 -3.77 -20.31
CA ASN A 462 -15.33 -4.49 -21.23
C ASN A 462 -16.64 -4.95 -20.54
N PRO A 463 -17.65 -4.07 -20.39
CA PRO A 463 -18.93 -4.37 -19.75
C PRO A 463 -19.68 -5.54 -20.42
N ALA A 464 -19.55 -5.67 -21.74
CA ALA A 464 -20.21 -6.74 -22.50
C ALA A 464 -19.65 -8.13 -22.17
N LEU A 465 -18.32 -8.25 -21.99
CA LEU A 465 -17.71 -9.51 -21.56
C LEU A 465 -18.11 -9.87 -20.14
N ALA A 466 -18.14 -8.91 -19.22
CA ALA A 466 -18.60 -9.14 -17.86
C ALA A 466 -20.08 -9.59 -17.83
N ALA A 467 -20.94 -8.96 -18.62
CA ALA A 467 -22.34 -9.36 -18.77
C ALA A 467 -22.49 -10.79 -19.32
N LEU A 468 -21.67 -11.19 -20.29
CA LEU A 468 -21.68 -12.55 -20.85
C LEU A 468 -21.29 -13.60 -19.81
N LEU A 469 -20.23 -13.33 -19.05
CA LEU A 469 -19.77 -14.21 -17.97
C LEU A 469 -20.83 -14.32 -16.87
N TRP A 470 -21.47 -13.20 -16.50
CA TRP A 470 -22.58 -13.19 -15.56
C TRP A 470 -23.78 -13.99 -16.08
N ASN A 471 -24.23 -13.77 -17.32
CA ASN A 471 -25.35 -14.52 -17.89
C ASN A 471 -25.05 -16.02 -17.89
N ASN A 472 -23.86 -16.43 -18.36
CA ASN A 472 -23.45 -17.84 -18.36
C ASN A 472 -23.37 -18.42 -16.95
N PHE A 473 -22.86 -17.66 -15.99
CA PHE A 473 -22.77 -18.09 -14.60
C PHE A 473 -24.16 -18.29 -13.97
N LEU A 474 -25.10 -17.36 -14.20
CA LEU A 474 -26.46 -17.48 -13.69
C LEU A 474 -27.23 -18.65 -14.34
N ASP A 475 -27.12 -18.80 -15.67
CA ASP A 475 -27.86 -19.82 -16.43
C ASP A 475 -27.29 -21.23 -16.23
N ASN A 476 -25.94 -21.37 -16.20
CA ASN A 476 -25.26 -22.67 -16.21
C ASN A 476 -24.39 -22.92 -14.98
N GLY A 477 -23.72 -21.89 -14.46
CA GLY A 477 -22.79 -22.01 -13.33
C GLY A 477 -23.47 -22.31 -12.01
N ILE A 478 -24.52 -21.57 -11.65
CA ILE A 478 -25.28 -21.79 -10.41
C ILE A 478 -25.87 -23.21 -10.36
N PRO A 479 -26.60 -23.69 -11.39
CA PRO A 479 -27.12 -25.05 -11.38
C PRO A 479 -26.03 -26.13 -11.28
N ALA A 480 -24.86 -25.92 -11.91
CA ALA A 480 -23.74 -26.84 -11.82
C ALA A 480 -23.15 -26.90 -10.40
N LEU A 481 -22.93 -25.74 -9.76
CA LEU A 481 -22.42 -25.67 -8.39
C LEU A 481 -23.40 -26.31 -7.38
N GLU A 482 -24.70 -26.10 -7.55
CA GLU A 482 -25.72 -26.77 -6.71
C GLU A 482 -25.65 -28.30 -6.81
N GLN A 483 -25.39 -28.85 -8.00
CA GLN A 483 -25.19 -30.29 -8.20
C GLN A 483 -23.91 -30.81 -7.54
N GLU A 484 -22.88 -29.97 -7.45
CA GLU A 484 -21.63 -30.26 -6.74
C GLU A 484 -21.74 -30.11 -5.21
N GLY A 485 -22.92 -29.73 -4.70
CA GLY A 485 -23.20 -29.63 -3.26
C GLY A 485 -22.96 -28.24 -2.66
N TRP A 486 -22.75 -27.21 -3.48
CA TRP A 486 -22.68 -25.83 -3.02
C TRP A 486 -24.05 -25.34 -2.55
N ARG A 487 -24.05 -24.44 -1.57
CA ARG A 487 -25.28 -23.77 -1.12
C ARG A 487 -25.34 -22.35 -1.67
N ILE A 488 -26.33 -22.09 -2.50
CA ILE A 488 -26.52 -20.78 -3.12
C ILE A 488 -27.58 -19.99 -2.36
N ARG A 489 -27.30 -18.71 -2.07
CA ARG A 489 -28.22 -17.76 -1.43
C ARG A 489 -28.31 -16.53 -2.33
N ARG A 490 -29.53 -16.01 -2.50
CA ARG A 490 -29.78 -14.78 -3.23
C ARG A 490 -30.42 -13.77 -2.28
N ASP A 491 -29.75 -12.65 -2.09
CA ASP A 491 -30.25 -11.53 -1.30
C ASP A 491 -31.20 -10.66 -2.15
N ASP A 492 -32.21 -10.05 -1.52
CA ASP A 492 -33.20 -9.21 -2.20
C ASP A 492 -32.58 -7.98 -2.88
N SER A 493 -31.36 -7.58 -2.48
CA SER A 493 -30.61 -6.51 -3.13
C SER A 493 -30.00 -6.89 -4.48
N PHE A 494 -29.91 -8.18 -4.81
CA PHE A 494 -29.32 -8.65 -6.08
C PHE A 494 -30.31 -8.49 -7.24
N ARG A 495 -30.01 -7.56 -8.16
CA ARG A 495 -30.93 -7.10 -9.22
C ARG A 495 -30.46 -7.34 -10.64
N LEU A 496 -29.36 -8.06 -10.84
CA LEU A 496 -28.87 -8.35 -12.19
C LEU A 496 -29.84 -9.31 -12.90
N GLU A 497 -30.41 -8.84 -14.01
CA GLU A 497 -31.41 -9.57 -14.80
C GLU A 497 -31.10 -9.49 -16.29
N PHE A 498 -31.27 -10.62 -16.98
CA PHE A 498 -31.08 -10.77 -18.42
C PHE A 498 -32.43 -11.13 -19.06
N ALA A 499 -33.08 -10.16 -19.69
CA ALA A 499 -34.33 -10.34 -20.40
C ALA A 499 -34.08 -10.88 -21.82
N LEU A 500 -34.92 -11.79 -22.29
CA LEU A 500 -34.92 -12.23 -23.69
C LEU A 500 -35.82 -11.29 -24.51
N ALA A 501 -35.39 -10.90 -25.70
CA ALA A 501 -36.24 -10.15 -26.62
C ALA A 501 -37.38 -11.04 -27.15
N ASP A 502 -38.57 -10.46 -27.37
CA ASP A 502 -39.69 -11.21 -27.95
C ASP A 502 -39.39 -11.66 -29.39
N ASP A 503 -40.01 -12.77 -29.80
CA ASP A 503 -39.82 -13.38 -31.11
C ASP A 503 -40.40 -12.56 -32.27
N ASP A 504 -41.24 -11.57 -32.00
CA ASP A 504 -41.94 -10.76 -33.00
C ASP A 504 -41.18 -9.46 -33.31
N TRP A 505 -40.15 -9.54 -34.16
CA TRP A 505 -39.45 -8.33 -34.62
C TRP A 505 -40.33 -7.58 -35.62
N GLU A 506 -40.58 -6.30 -35.32
CA GLU A 506 -41.38 -5.41 -36.15
C GLU A 506 -40.48 -4.44 -36.92
N ALA A 507 -40.69 -4.39 -38.24
CA ALA A 507 -40.13 -3.39 -39.11
C ALA A 507 -41.25 -2.48 -39.62
N GLU A 508 -41.04 -1.17 -39.60
CA GLU A 508 -42.04 -0.23 -40.06
C GLU A 508 -41.39 0.81 -40.97
N LEU A 509 -41.99 0.98 -42.15
CA LEU A 509 -41.59 1.95 -43.14
C LEU A 509 -42.66 3.03 -43.25
N ARG A 510 -42.28 4.30 -43.09
CA ARG A 510 -43.19 5.45 -43.23
C ARG A 510 -42.65 6.42 -44.27
N SER A 511 -43.53 6.96 -45.11
CA SER A 511 -43.15 8.04 -46.02
C SER A 511 -42.94 9.33 -45.23
N SER A 512 -41.81 10.01 -45.47
CA SER A 512 -41.42 11.26 -44.84
C SER A 512 -41.25 12.32 -45.94
N GLY A 513 -42.29 13.14 -46.15
CA GLY A 513 -42.36 14.03 -47.32
C GLY A 513 -42.60 13.28 -48.64
N GLU A 514 -42.32 13.93 -49.77
CA GLU A 514 -42.66 13.37 -51.09
C GLU A 514 -41.71 12.25 -51.55
N GLN A 515 -40.49 12.16 -51.00
CA GLN A 515 -39.42 11.33 -51.59
C GLN A 515 -38.46 10.67 -50.59
N TRP A 516 -38.73 10.80 -49.30
CA TRP A 516 -37.96 10.12 -48.26
C TRP A 516 -38.84 9.09 -47.55
N PHE A 517 -38.17 8.08 -47.01
CA PHE A 517 -38.77 7.09 -46.15
C PHE A 517 -38.00 7.03 -44.83
N GLU A 518 -38.72 6.72 -43.77
CA GLU A 518 -38.19 6.43 -42.45
C GLU A 518 -38.37 4.94 -42.19
N LEU A 519 -37.26 4.24 -42.00
CA LEU A 519 -37.24 2.86 -41.55
C LEU A 519 -37.05 2.83 -40.03
N SER A 520 -37.93 2.11 -39.34
CA SER A 520 -37.77 1.74 -37.94
C SER A 520 -37.75 0.22 -37.84
N LEU A 521 -36.88 -0.29 -36.96
CA LEU A 521 -36.77 -1.72 -36.67
C LEU A 521 -36.74 -1.89 -35.16
N GLY A 522 -37.52 -2.81 -34.62
CA GLY A 522 -37.57 -3.03 -33.19
C GLY A 522 -38.32 -4.29 -32.82
N PHE A 523 -38.52 -4.47 -31.52
CA PHE A 523 -39.26 -5.58 -30.93
C PHE A 523 -39.88 -5.09 -29.63
N GLU A 524 -40.85 -5.83 -29.11
CA GLU A 524 -41.42 -5.55 -27.79
C GLU A 524 -40.64 -6.29 -26.70
N VAL A 525 -40.54 -5.65 -25.54
CA VAL A 525 -40.09 -6.26 -24.29
C VAL A 525 -41.04 -5.76 -23.23
N GLU A 526 -41.83 -6.67 -22.64
CA GLU A 526 -42.80 -6.35 -21.56
C GLU A 526 -43.77 -5.21 -21.93
N GLY A 527 -44.20 -5.16 -23.19
CA GLY A 527 -45.13 -4.15 -23.72
C GLY A 527 -44.50 -2.78 -24.03
N ARG A 528 -43.17 -2.67 -24.02
CA ARG A 528 -42.44 -1.49 -24.50
C ARG A 528 -41.68 -1.84 -25.79
N ARG A 529 -41.88 -1.04 -26.84
CA ARG A 529 -41.14 -1.19 -28.10
C ARG A 529 -39.73 -0.61 -27.95
N ILE A 530 -38.72 -1.44 -28.22
CA ILE A 530 -37.31 -1.03 -28.25
C ILE A 530 -36.90 -0.85 -29.71
N ASN A 531 -36.32 0.32 -30.05
CA ASN A 531 -35.79 0.58 -31.39
C ASN A 531 -34.37 0.01 -31.48
N LEU A 532 -34.17 -0.94 -32.39
CA LEU A 532 -32.92 -1.66 -32.60
C LEU A 532 -31.89 -0.86 -33.41
N LEU A 533 -32.31 0.08 -34.26
CA LEU A 533 -31.40 0.81 -35.15
C LEU A 533 -30.36 1.65 -34.38
N PRO A 534 -30.74 2.46 -33.36
CA PRO A 534 -29.76 3.20 -32.56
C PRO A 534 -28.75 2.28 -31.86
N LEU A 535 -29.20 1.11 -31.38
CA LEU A 535 -28.33 0.13 -30.72
C LEU A 535 -27.31 -0.46 -31.69
N LEU A 536 -27.76 -0.86 -32.88
CA LEU A 536 -26.88 -1.38 -33.94
C LEU A 536 -25.88 -0.33 -34.43
N VAL A 537 -26.32 0.92 -34.58
CA VAL A 537 -25.44 2.03 -34.99
C VAL A 537 -24.38 2.32 -33.93
N ASP A 538 -24.76 2.37 -32.65
CA ASP A 538 -23.81 2.52 -31.54
C ASP A 538 -22.81 1.35 -31.51
N MET A 539 -23.28 0.11 -31.70
CA MET A 539 -22.41 -1.07 -31.80
C MET A 539 -21.44 -0.98 -32.98
N LEU A 540 -21.91 -0.59 -34.17
CA LEU A 540 -21.05 -0.39 -35.35
C LEU A 540 -20.01 0.72 -35.12
N GLY A 541 -20.41 1.81 -34.47
CA GLY A 541 -19.52 2.94 -34.15
C GLY A 541 -18.41 2.60 -33.14
N ARG A 542 -18.62 1.58 -32.30
CA ARG A 542 -17.63 1.07 -31.34
C ARG A 542 -16.62 0.09 -31.95
N MET A 543 -16.88 -0.43 -33.14
CA MET A 543 -16.05 -1.43 -33.81
C MET A 543 -15.09 -0.78 -34.82
N ARG A 544 -13.97 -1.44 -35.12
CA ARG A 544 -13.01 -0.94 -36.12
C ARG A 544 -13.51 -1.15 -37.55
N SER A 545 -14.37 -2.15 -37.75
CA SER A 545 -15.01 -2.42 -39.02
C SER A 545 -16.30 -3.20 -38.84
N PRO A 546 -17.25 -3.13 -39.79
CA PRO A 546 -18.47 -3.93 -39.72
C PRO A 546 -18.23 -5.45 -39.67
N ARG A 547 -17.14 -5.93 -40.29
CA ARG A 547 -16.74 -7.35 -40.25
C ARG A 547 -16.42 -7.85 -38.84
N GLU A 548 -15.95 -6.97 -37.96
CA GLU A 548 -15.65 -7.30 -36.57
C GLU A 548 -16.95 -7.63 -35.81
N LEU A 549 -18.01 -6.84 -36.04
CA LEU A 549 -19.33 -7.10 -35.48
C LEU A 549 -19.93 -8.40 -36.02
N THR A 550 -19.87 -8.62 -37.34
CA THR A 550 -20.32 -9.88 -37.95
C THR A 550 -19.61 -11.09 -37.34
N SER A 551 -18.29 -11.01 -37.14
CA SER A 551 -17.50 -12.09 -36.54
C SER A 551 -17.91 -12.34 -35.09
N LEU A 552 -18.18 -11.27 -34.31
CA LEU A 552 -18.64 -11.38 -32.93
C LEU A 552 -20.00 -12.08 -32.85
N LEU A 553 -20.96 -11.67 -33.67
CA LEU A 553 -22.30 -12.26 -33.71
C LEU A 553 -22.26 -13.73 -34.15
N GLN A 554 -21.29 -14.15 -34.96
CA GLN A 554 -21.13 -15.56 -35.33
C GLN A 554 -20.55 -16.42 -34.21
N LEU A 555 -19.83 -15.82 -33.26
CA LEU A 555 -19.18 -16.53 -32.15
C LEU A 555 -20.10 -16.71 -30.92
N GLN A 556 -21.18 -15.93 -30.82
CA GLN A 556 -22.05 -15.89 -29.65
C GLN A 556 -23.50 -16.14 -30.06
N GLU A 557 -24.23 -16.93 -29.27
CA GLU A 557 -25.66 -17.17 -29.52
C GLU A 557 -26.49 -15.90 -29.32
N TYR A 558 -26.16 -15.12 -28.29
CA TYR A 558 -26.81 -13.87 -27.94
C TYR A 558 -25.81 -12.72 -27.81
N MET A 559 -26.19 -11.56 -28.34
CA MET A 559 -25.59 -10.28 -28.02
C MET A 559 -26.28 -9.68 -26.80
N LEU A 560 -25.49 -9.21 -25.84
CA LEU A 560 -26.01 -8.55 -24.63
C LEU A 560 -25.94 -7.03 -24.75
N VAL A 561 -27.08 -6.38 -24.55
CA VAL A 561 -27.22 -4.91 -24.64
C VAL A 561 -27.77 -4.36 -23.32
N PRO A 562 -27.14 -3.34 -22.71
CA PRO A 562 -27.66 -2.73 -21.49
C PRO A 562 -28.91 -1.89 -21.78
N LEU A 563 -29.88 -1.95 -20.87
CA LEU A 563 -31.09 -1.11 -20.87
C LEU A 563 -30.96 0.04 -19.87
N GLU A 564 -31.73 1.11 -20.06
CA GLU A 564 -31.71 2.30 -19.18
C GLU A 564 -32.16 1.99 -17.73
N ASP A 565 -32.93 0.92 -17.53
CA ASP A 565 -33.42 0.48 -16.22
C ASP A 565 -32.40 -0.41 -15.46
N GLY A 566 -31.20 -0.61 -16.02
CA GLY A 566 -30.13 -1.41 -15.42
C GLY A 566 -30.19 -2.91 -15.74
N ARG A 567 -31.21 -3.37 -16.49
CA ARG A 567 -31.27 -4.74 -16.99
C ARG A 567 -30.43 -4.92 -18.25
N TRP A 568 -30.19 -6.18 -18.61
CA TRP A 568 -29.54 -6.56 -19.85
C TRP A 568 -30.52 -7.27 -20.76
N LEU A 569 -30.43 -6.99 -22.05
CA LEU A 569 -31.23 -7.62 -23.08
C LEU A 569 -30.40 -8.64 -23.87
N LYS A 570 -30.92 -9.86 -24.02
CA LYS A 570 -30.39 -10.92 -24.87
C LYS A 570 -31.02 -10.80 -26.27
N LEU A 571 -30.21 -10.38 -27.23
CA LEU A 571 -30.57 -10.32 -28.64
C LEU A 571 -29.99 -11.52 -29.37
N GLU A 572 -30.81 -12.31 -30.06
CA GLU A 572 -30.31 -13.43 -30.86
C GLU A 572 -29.38 -12.96 -31.97
N SER A 573 -28.12 -13.41 -31.93
CA SER A 573 -27.12 -13.02 -32.91
C SER A 573 -27.48 -13.45 -34.33
N ALA A 574 -28.13 -14.62 -34.46
CA ALA A 574 -28.62 -15.12 -35.73
C ALA A 574 -29.62 -14.17 -36.40
N ARG A 575 -30.46 -13.49 -35.62
CA ARG A 575 -31.42 -12.48 -36.12
C ARG A 575 -30.71 -11.18 -36.46
N LEU A 576 -29.81 -10.71 -35.59
CA LEU A 576 -29.01 -9.51 -35.84
C LEU A 576 -28.24 -9.61 -37.16
N LEU A 577 -27.63 -10.77 -37.44
CA LEU A 577 -26.90 -11.02 -38.69
C LEU A 577 -27.77 -10.86 -39.95
N ARG A 578 -29.05 -11.25 -39.90
CA ARG A 578 -29.96 -11.12 -41.07
C ARG A 578 -30.21 -9.66 -41.46
N VAL A 579 -30.28 -8.79 -40.46
CA VAL A 579 -30.55 -7.36 -40.67
C VAL A 579 -29.26 -6.58 -40.92
N LEU A 580 -28.15 -7.02 -40.32
CA LEU A 580 -26.89 -6.30 -40.31
C LEU A 580 -26.33 -6.04 -41.72
N ASP A 581 -26.35 -7.04 -42.60
CA ASP A 581 -25.77 -6.90 -43.95
C ASP A 581 -26.46 -5.78 -44.75
N THR A 582 -27.80 -5.73 -44.71
CA THR A 582 -28.57 -4.66 -45.37
C THR A 582 -28.35 -3.30 -44.69
N LEU A 583 -28.22 -3.28 -43.36
CA LEU A 583 -28.00 -2.02 -42.63
C LEU A 583 -26.60 -1.44 -42.84
N ILE A 584 -25.56 -2.26 -42.97
CA ILE A 584 -24.20 -1.78 -43.28
C ILE A 584 -24.20 -1.03 -44.62
N GLU A 585 -24.85 -1.60 -45.64
CA GLU A 585 -24.94 -0.98 -46.97
C GLU A 585 -25.69 0.35 -46.94
N LEU A 586 -26.73 0.46 -46.11
CA LEU A 586 -27.55 1.66 -45.99
C LEU A 586 -26.95 2.73 -45.08
N TYR A 587 -26.28 2.34 -44.00
CA TYR A 587 -25.79 3.25 -42.96
C TYR A 587 -24.70 4.21 -43.46
N ASP A 588 -23.82 3.77 -44.38
CA ASP A 588 -22.79 4.62 -44.98
C ASP A 588 -23.37 5.87 -45.69
N HIS A 589 -24.68 5.89 -45.94
CA HIS A 589 -25.35 6.89 -46.76
C HIS A 589 -26.64 7.48 -46.14
N ALA A 590 -27.07 7.05 -44.95
CA ALA A 590 -28.34 7.45 -44.34
C ALA A 590 -28.21 7.76 -42.83
N PRO A 591 -28.52 9.00 -42.38
CA PRO A 591 -28.48 9.35 -40.96
C PRO A 591 -29.74 8.88 -40.21
N LEU A 592 -29.61 8.69 -38.90
CA LEU A 592 -30.76 8.52 -38.00
C LEU A 592 -31.44 9.88 -37.72
N ASN A 593 -32.78 9.89 -37.68
CA ASN A 593 -33.55 11.05 -37.26
C ASN A 593 -33.65 11.15 -35.72
N ARG A 594 -34.37 12.15 -35.19
CA ARG A 594 -34.53 12.37 -33.73
C ARG A 594 -35.21 11.21 -33.00
N ASP A 595 -36.03 10.44 -33.69
CA ASP A 595 -36.75 9.28 -33.15
C ASP A 595 -35.94 7.98 -33.30
N GLY A 596 -34.71 8.07 -33.81
CA GLY A 596 -33.83 6.91 -34.03
C GLY A 596 -34.17 6.08 -35.27
N ASN A 597 -34.94 6.63 -36.21
CA ASN A 597 -35.31 5.96 -37.46
C ASN A 597 -34.31 6.31 -38.57
N LEU A 598 -34.05 5.37 -39.46
CA LEU A 598 -33.14 5.58 -40.59
C LEU A 598 -33.86 6.35 -41.71
N LEU A 599 -33.37 7.55 -42.04
CA LEU A 599 -33.92 8.37 -43.10
C LEU A 599 -33.25 8.04 -44.44
N MET A 600 -34.03 7.54 -45.40
CA MET A 600 -33.52 7.05 -46.67
C MET A 600 -34.29 7.63 -47.86
N SER A 601 -33.57 7.89 -48.96
CA SER A 601 -34.17 8.26 -50.24
C SER A 601 -34.88 7.06 -50.87
N ARG A 602 -35.79 7.29 -51.83
CA ARG A 602 -36.45 6.20 -52.58
C ARG A 602 -35.44 5.24 -53.25
N PHE A 603 -34.30 5.76 -53.70
CA PHE A 603 -33.23 4.93 -54.29
C PHE A 603 -32.60 4.00 -53.27
N GLN A 604 -32.24 4.50 -52.09
CA GLN A 604 -31.68 3.68 -51.01
C GLN A 604 -32.68 2.63 -50.53
N GLY A 605 -33.95 3.00 -50.40
CA GLY A 605 -35.00 2.06 -50.00
C GLY A 605 -35.16 0.87 -50.96
N SER A 606 -34.80 1.01 -52.24
CA SER A 606 -34.83 -0.10 -53.19
C SER A 606 -33.85 -1.23 -52.85
N GLN A 607 -32.79 -0.92 -52.10
CA GLN A 607 -31.77 -1.89 -51.64
C GLN A 607 -32.31 -2.79 -50.51
N LEU A 608 -33.46 -2.46 -49.91
CA LEU A 608 -34.11 -3.25 -48.86
C LEU A 608 -34.74 -4.57 -49.37
N HIS A 609 -34.53 -4.98 -50.62
CA HIS A 609 -35.21 -6.14 -51.22
C HIS A 609 -35.13 -7.41 -50.34
N ALA A 610 -33.93 -7.74 -49.87
CA ALA A 610 -33.72 -8.92 -49.03
C ALA A 610 -34.47 -8.81 -47.69
N LEU A 611 -34.38 -7.66 -47.03
CA LEU A 611 -35.00 -7.41 -45.73
C LEU A 611 -36.54 -7.35 -45.80
N LEU A 612 -37.09 -6.75 -46.86
CA LEU A 612 -38.54 -6.65 -47.10
C LEU A 612 -39.24 -8.00 -47.28
N ASN A 613 -38.45 -9.01 -47.68
CA ASN A 613 -38.90 -10.37 -47.96
C ASN A 613 -38.44 -11.37 -46.87
N ASP A 614 -37.79 -10.92 -45.79
CA ASP A 614 -37.42 -11.80 -44.67
C ASP A 614 -38.68 -12.23 -43.90
N PRO A 615 -38.98 -13.53 -43.78
CA PRO A 615 -40.16 -14.02 -43.08
C PRO A 615 -40.11 -13.83 -41.55
N ALA A 616 -38.95 -13.50 -40.98
CA ALA A 616 -38.79 -13.24 -39.55
C ALA A 616 -39.09 -11.78 -39.15
N LEU A 617 -39.43 -10.92 -40.11
CA LEU A 617 -39.78 -9.52 -39.86
C LEU A 617 -41.25 -9.24 -40.19
N ASN A 618 -41.96 -8.73 -39.19
CA ASN A 618 -43.33 -8.26 -39.34
C ASN A 618 -43.33 -6.82 -39.85
N TRP A 619 -43.62 -6.65 -41.14
CA TRP A 619 -43.57 -5.35 -41.81
C TRP A 619 -44.89 -4.57 -41.75
N LYS A 620 -44.80 -3.27 -41.42
CA LYS A 620 -45.89 -2.28 -41.53
C LYS A 620 -45.52 -1.19 -42.56
N GLY A 621 -46.42 -0.87 -43.49
CA GLY A 621 -46.25 0.24 -44.45
C GLY A 621 -45.23 0.00 -45.57
N ALA A 622 -44.87 -1.26 -45.83
CA ALA A 622 -43.80 -1.65 -46.76
C ALA A 622 -44.28 -1.83 -48.22
N GLU A 623 -45.57 -1.69 -48.50
CA GLU A 623 -46.20 -2.06 -49.78
C GLU A 623 -45.62 -1.28 -50.96
N GLU A 624 -45.49 0.05 -50.83
CA GLU A 624 -44.94 0.92 -51.88
C GLU A 624 -43.49 0.56 -52.21
N MET A 625 -42.69 0.28 -51.17
CA MET A 625 -41.27 -0.04 -51.34
C MET A 625 -41.07 -1.45 -51.90
N ARG A 626 -41.91 -2.43 -51.51
CA ARG A 626 -41.90 -3.77 -52.12
C ARG A 626 -42.17 -3.69 -53.62
N GLU A 627 -43.15 -2.90 -54.04
CA GLU A 627 -43.46 -2.74 -55.46
C GLU A 627 -42.35 -2.01 -56.23
N LEU A 628 -41.73 -0.98 -55.62
CA LEU A 628 -40.57 -0.33 -56.22
C LEU A 628 -39.38 -1.28 -56.36
N SER A 629 -39.06 -2.01 -55.29
CA SER A 629 -37.97 -2.99 -55.25
C SER A 629 -38.18 -4.11 -56.28
N ARG A 630 -39.41 -4.63 -56.39
CA ARG A 630 -39.78 -5.64 -57.40
C ARG A 630 -39.58 -5.12 -58.82
N ARG A 631 -40.08 -3.92 -59.14
CA ARG A 631 -39.92 -3.32 -60.48
C ARG A 631 -38.46 -3.08 -60.87
N LEU A 632 -37.61 -2.75 -59.90
CA LEU A 632 -36.17 -2.59 -60.13
C LEU A 632 -35.44 -3.93 -60.26
N HIS A 633 -35.82 -4.93 -59.47
CA HIS A 633 -35.26 -6.27 -59.58
C HIS A 633 -35.59 -6.91 -60.94
N ASP A 634 -36.81 -6.69 -61.44
CA ASP A 634 -37.31 -7.18 -62.72
C ASP A 634 -36.90 -6.26 -63.91
N PHE A 635 -35.98 -5.31 -63.71
CA PHE A 635 -35.65 -4.31 -64.72
C PHE A 635 -34.84 -4.88 -65.90
N ASP A 636 -35.43 -4.86 -67.10
CA ASP A 636 -34.81 -5.36 -68.34
C ASP A 636 -34.41 -4.22 -69.31
N GLY A 637 -34.04 -3.06 -68.77
CA GLY A 637 -33.57 -1.91 -69.53
C GLY A 637 -34.63 -0.84 -69.82
N ILE A 638 -34.12 0.32 -70.27
CA ILE A 638 -34.95 1.50 -70.53
C ILE A 638 -35.68 1.32 -71.85
N GLN A 639 -37.01 1.42 -71.77
CA GLN A 639 -37.85 1.24 -72.93
C GLN A 639 -37.91 2.54 -73.76
N PRO A 640 -37.81 2.45 -75.10
CA PRO A 640 -37.98 3.61 -75.97
C PRO A 640 -39.39 4.21 -75.82
N VAL A 641 -39.47 5.52 -75.64
CA VAL A 641 -40.75 6.24 -75.50
C VAL A 641 -41.05 7.07 -76.74
N THR A 642 -42.32 7.10 -77.14
CA THR A 642 -42.71 7.94 -78.28
C THR A 642 -42.62 9.42 -77.90
N PRO A 643 -42.00 10.28 -78.74
CA PRO A 643 -41.96 11.72 -78.50
C PRO A 643 -43.37 12.32 -78.32
N PRO A 644 -43.57 13.28 -77.39
CA PRO A 644 -44.86 13.91 -77.17
C PRO A 644 -45.41 14.57 -78.43
N THR A 645 -46.73 14.52 -78.63
CA THR A 645 -47.39 15.10 -79.81
C THR A 645 -47.17 16.59 -79.99
N GLY A 646 -46.85 17.33 -78.92
CA GLY A 646 -46.54 18.76 -78.95
C GLY A 646 -45.11 19.11 -79.38
N LEU A 647 -44.22 18.10 -79.53
CA LEU A 647 -42.83 18.32 -79.90
C LEU A 647 -42.67 18.36 -81.44
N ASN A 648 -42.63 19.56 -82.00
CA ASN A 648 -42.50 19.78 -83.45
C ASN A 648 -41.06 19.69 -83.95
N ALA A 649 -40.38 18.56 -83.68
CA ALA A 649 -39.02 18.34 -84.11
C ALA A 649 -38.65 16.86 -84.24
N THR A 650 -37.63 16.57 -85.05
CA THR A 650 -37.08 15.23 -85.19
C THR A 650 -35.91 15.05 -84.23
N LEU A 651 -36.06 14.17 -83.24
CA LEU A 651 -35.02 13.86 -82.27
C LEU A 651 -33.86 13.11 -82.93
N ARG A 652 -32.62 13.56 -82.68
CA ARG A 652 -31.42 12.77 -82.97
C ARG A 652 -31.35 11.56 -82.03
N PRO A 653 -30.61 10.49 -82.38
CA PRO A 653 -30.56 9.26 -81.57
C PRO A 653 -30.21 9.49 -80.08
N TYR A 654 -29.25 10.38 -79.77
CA TYR A 654 -28.90 10.70 -78.38
C TYR A 654 -29.99 11.49 -77.64
N GLN A 655 -30.82 12.25 -78.36
CA GLN A 655 -31.93 13.02 -77.79
C GLN A 655 -33.11 12.11 -77.47
N GLN A 656 -33.35 11.10 -78.31
CA GLN A 656 -34.30 10.03 -78.01
C GLN A 656 -33.86 9.26 -76.75
N GLN A 657 -32.58 8.88 -76.66
CA GLN A 657 -32.03 8.24 -75.45
C GLN A 657 -32.18 9.14 -74.20
N GLY A 658 -31.97 10.45 -74.34
CA GLY A 658 -32.21 11.40 -73.26
C GLY A 658 -33.68 11.48 -72.84
N LEU A 659 -34.61 11.47 -73.80
CA LEU A 659 -36.06 11.43 -73.52
C LEU A 659 -36.46 10.12 -72.84
N ASP A 660 -35.97 8.99 -73.33
CA ASP A 660 -36.20 7.66 -72.75
C ASP A 660 -35.71 7.61 -71.30
N TRP A 661 -34.51 8.15 -71.05
CA TRP A 661 -33.92 8.28 -69.70
C TRP A 661 -34.76 9.16 -68.76
N LEU A 662 -35.23 10.31 -69.22
CA LEU A 662 -36.06 11.21 -68.42
C LEU A 662 -37.43 10.61 -68.08
N GLN A 663 -38.05 9.92 -69.04
CA GLN A 663 -39.31 9.22 -68.82
C GLN A 663 -39.14 8.04 -67.87
N PHE A 664 -38.01 7.33 -67.95
CA PHE A 664 -37.64 6.32 -66.96
C PHE A 664 -37.52 6.92 -65.56
N LEU A 665 -36.72 7.98 -65.38
CA LEU A 665 -36.57 8.64 -64.07
C LEU A 665 -37.93 9.09 -63.49
N SER A 666 -38.77 9.70 -64.33
CA SER A 666 -40.14 10.10 -63.96
C SER A 666 -41.02 8.91 -63.56
N HIS A 667 -41.04 7.83 -64.36
CA HIS A 667 -41.87 6.65 -64.12
C HIS A 667 -41.49 5.90 -62.84
N TYR A 668 -40.21 5.85 -62.50
CA TYR A 668 -39.71 5.22 -61.28
C TYR A 668 -39.70 6.16 -60.07
N GLY A 669 -40.02 7.45 -60.26
CA GLY A 669 -39.97 8.46 -59.22
C GLY A 669 -38.56 8.73 -58.71
N PHE A 670 -37.56 8.57 -59.58
CA PHE A 670 -36.18 8.96 -59.34
C PHE A 670 -35.97 10.37 -59.86
N ASN A 671 -35.42 11.25 -59.04
CA ASN A 671 -35.11 12.60 -59.50
C ASN A 671 -33.98 12.58 -60.52
N GLY A 672 -34.00 13.55 -61.43
CA GLY A 672 -32.90 13.83 -62.33
C GLY A 672 -32.65 15.32 -62.39
N ILE A 673 -31.38 15.73 -62.26
CA ILE A 673 -30.95 17.10 -62.57
C ILE A 673 -30.25 17.03 -63.92
N LEU A 674 -30.79 17.73 -64.92
CA LEU A 674 -30.15 17.91 -66.22
C LEU A 674 -29.04 18.96 -66.08
N ALA A 675 -27.78 18.52 -66.13
CA ALA A 675 -26.64 19.42 -66.24
C ALA A 675 -26.44 19.87 -67.70
N ASP A 676 -26.07 21.14 -67.87
CA ASP A 676 -26.12 21.92 -69.13
C ASP A 676 -25.39 21.27 -70.33
N ASP A 677 -24.35 20.45 -70.09
CA ASP A 677 -23.60 19.75 -71.15
C ASP A 677 -24.11 18.34 -71.50
N MET A 678 -25.00 17.75 -70.68
CA MET A 678 -25.60 16.42 -70.92
C MET A 678 -27.11 16.50 -71.24
N GLY A 679 -27.75 17.64 -71.00
CA GLY A 679 -29.18 17.83 -71.24
C GLY A 679 -29.48 18.28 -72.66
N LEU A 680 -29.86 17.35 -73.54
CA LEU A 680 -30.34 17.66 -74.90
C LEU A 680 -29.49 18.74 -75.62
N GLY A 681 -28.18 18.75 -75.37
CA GLY A 681 -27.31 19.93 -75.49
C GLY A 681 -27.51 20.72 -76.78
N LYS A 682 -27.80 22.01 -76.62
CA LYS A 682 -27.85 23.07 -77.66
C LYS A 682 -28.86 22.92 -78.80
N THR A 683 -29.80 21.97 -78.80
CA THR A 683 -30.77 21.92 -79.91
C THR A 683 -32.05 21.14 -79.57
N LEU A 684 -33.00 21.74 -78.82
CA LEU A 684 -34.45 21.74 -79.10
C LEU A 684 -35.27 22.50 -78.05
#